data_AF-A0A3D1KAI4-F1
#
_entry.id   AF-A0A3D1KAI4-F1
#
_cell.length_a   1.000
_cell.length_b   1.000
_cell.length_c   1.000
_cell.angle_alpha   90.00
_cell.angle_beta   90.00
_cell.angle_gamma   90.00
#
_symmetry.space_group_name_H-M   'P 1'
#
loop_
_entity.id
_entity.type
_entity.pdbx_description
1 polymer ?
#
loop_
_entity_poly.entity_id
_entity_poly.type
_entity_poly.pdbx_seq_one_letter_code
_entity_poly.pdbx_strand_id
1 'polypeptide(L)'
;MRRLIFSLLACTQAVSAEVVQMHPDPNIKSLEHPYILHDKAGWDEVRAKVEKYDWAKQAAKGYIDQAEKWNVPSVSNQKDPKKGDWLFRTQEEWSLMSAGISYQLTGEKKFAEKVRTFLLRLSDPKNGFPVTRRGCNQASVQEGHFFQHIAMAYDMAIPSGVFTDTDRKQIDDTLRLFIGEERDLGSNNISNWCVSWNCGALYCALVIQDLKAADWILNTPGGVLDQLQRGVLDDGWWYECSISYNVWCATEFSQVAIAMRRWGMDLVNAKFPGGYRPNEKPPEKEEYGITKLRWGPVSKEGVSIKRMWDALPPMLDYRSKIFGLNDSTQNDVGGNAMDIGYYLYRDPAYAAIIKRSGSRDLLYGVPELPEDGPDLSRNSAYADNAGVAVLRSQTADRSQREQIQAVLHYGDHGWFHGHFDRTNLLHLSRYGRSFYNPEMVWYGYPNFMYKFYVQTSVSKNMVVVDQKMQEPVESQRLLFHSGKMMQATVVQTNARWSNPPYGGMVYWDQPHKTFAEKSFAEGRSVPVPENPPKYGAVTDYSEPVLQRRLMVVTDDYIVLADYLKAEKEHVFESLFQMKGFQGVEGAKFARHTGQWNPDPVGSAQFVTDCDWYDGEAPVLGRYEFCFGPGADNSGTRADSSEDGVLKFDLRTLWPLKQEIMVGAVPEVHGSRRVKYSVKSGDKVLAEGITGVWVLGSVDVDVPVEGLNSLELLTDQKDKNNLFWANARIVTKDGKEIPITKNSVDKDSSGGPIKIAGIKYEQALPAHVTLDLAGMDAVRFKATFGADYFVGDESQRRKTVAVRSTGKEARFLTVLEPYEDKPVVKSAVAMSPDSLRVELMDGRVQEITLRNFDGDGSGIAVTINEMRDGKVSRSEETLNP
;
A
#
# COMPACT_ATOMS: atom_id res chain seq x y z
N MET A 1 22.02 52.84 16.65
CA MET A 1 20.98 51.98 17.28
C MET A 1 20.71 50.83 16.33
N ARG A 2 21.26 49.66 16.65
CA ARG A 2 21.28 48.46 15.79
C ARG A 2 20.30 47.41 16.34
N ARG A 3 19.66 46.71 15.39
CA ARG A 3 18.71 45.62 15.53
C ARG A 3 19.19 44.50 16.46
N LEU A 4 18.32 44.03 17.34
CA LEU A 4 18.40 42.72 17.99
C LEU A 4 17.82 41.67 17.03
N ILE A 5 18.59 40.61 16.78
CA ILE A 5 18.15 39.37 16.15
C ILE A 5 17.87 38.39 17.30
N PHE A 6 16.64 37.86 17.35
CA PHE A 6 16.31 36.72 18.20
C PHE A 6 16.73 35.43 17.50
N SER A 7 17.61 34.68 18.15
CA SER A 7 18.01 33.33 17.76
C SER A 7 17.00 32.33 18.32
N LEU A 8 16.23 31.66 17.46
CA LEU A 8 15.60 30.38 17.83
C LEU A 8 16.69 29.30 17.80
N LEU A 9 17.03 28.75 18.97
CA LEU A 9 17.81 27.53 19.08
C LEU A 9 16.94 26.35 18.61
N ALA A 10 17.14 25.89 17.39
CA ALA A 10 16.86 24.51 17.03
C ALA A 10 17.98 23.64 17.63
N CYS A 11 17.68 22.89 18.68
CA CYS A 11 18.60 21.87 19.20
C CYS A 11 18.59 20.66 18.26
N THR A 12 19.33 20.73 17.15
CA THR A 12 19.76 19.55 16.40
C THR A 12 21.03 19.00 17.04
N GLN A 13 20.90 18.34 18.19
CA GLN A 13 21.98 17.49 18.68
C GLN A 13 21.97 16.19 17.86
N ALA A 14 22.77 16.18 16.80
CA ALA A 14 23.13 14.99 16.05
C ALA A 14 24.03 14.11 16.93
N VAL A 15 23.61 12.87 17.19
CA VAL A 15 24.44 11.85 17.85
C VAL A 15 24.69 10.77 16.80
N SER A 16 25.91 10.72 16.23
CA SER A 16 26.36 9.51 15.54
C SER A 16 26.80 8.51 16.60
N ALA A 17 25.87 7.69 17.08
CA ALA A 17 26.23 6.54 17.90
C ALA A 17 26.80 5.45 16.96
N GLU A 18 27.97 4.91 17.30
CA GLU A 18 28.41 3.63 16.75
C GLU A 18 27.37 2.56 17.10
N VAL A 19 27.14 1.62 16.18
CA VAL A 19 26.23 0.48 16.37
C VAL A 19 26.69 -0.29 17.60
N VAL A 20 25.79 -0.48 18.57
CA VAL A 20 26.14 -1.25 19.77
C VAL A 20 26.22 -2.72 19.37
N GLN A 21 27.40 -3.30 19.51
CA GLN A 21 27.66 -4.70 19.23
C GLN A 21 27.32 -5.58 20.43
N MET A 22 26.89 -6.82 20.15
CA MET A 22 26.66 -7.84 21.16
C MET A 22 27.19 -9.18 20.64
N HIS A 23 27.87 -9.93 21.50
CA HIS A 23 28.57 -11.15 21.12
C HIS A 23 27.99 -12.39 21.82
N PRO A 24 28.00 -13.56 21.17
CA PRO A 24 27.73 -14.85 21.82
C PRO A 24 28.63 -15.08 23.03
N ASP A 25 28.15 -15.83 24.04
CA ASP A 25 28.96 -16.24 25.18
C ASP A 25 30.10 -17.15 24.69
N PRO A 26 31.38 -16.71 24.81
CA PRO A 26 32.51 -17.48 24.31
C PRO A 26 32.70 -18.83 25.02
N ASN A 27 32.02 -19.07 26.14
CA ASN A 27 32.07 -20.34 26.87
C ASN A 27 31.17 -21.43 26.26
N ILE A 28 30.20 -21.07 25.44
CA ILE A 28 29.31 -22.03 24.77
C ILE A 28 29.98 -22.46 23.47
N LYS A 29 30.53 -23.68 23.44
CA LYS A 29 31.29 -24.20 22.28
C LYS A 29 30.43 -24.95 21.27
N SER A 30 29.33 -25.53 21.72
CA SER A 30 28.40 -26.28 20.88
C SER A 30 27.06 -26.42 21.59
N LEU A 31 25.98 -26.60 20.83
CA LEU A 31 24.64 -26.92 21.31
C LEU A 31 24.14 -28.24 20.71
N GLU A 32 23.29 -28.96 21.44
CA GLU A 32 22.60 -30.14 20.89
C GLU A 32 21.45 -29.69 19.99
N HIS A 33 21.34 -30.29 18.80
CA HIS A 33 20.20 -30.04 17.91
C HIS A 33 18.95 -30.77 18.41
N PRO A 34 17.73 -30.23 18.22
CA PRO A 34 17.46 -28.90 17.69
C PRO A 34 17.65 -27.84 18.78
N TYR A 35 17.89 -26.60 18.39
CA TYR A 35 17.93 -25.48 19.34
C TYR A 35 17.54 -24.13 18.72
N ILE A 36 17.32 -24.07 17.41
CA ILE A 36 17.10 -22.80 16.69
C ILE A 36 15.71 -22.23 16.98
N LEU A 37 14.66 -23.01 16.69
CA LEU A 37 13.28 -22.60 17.00
C LEU A 37 12.93 -22.90 18.45
N HIS A 38 13.19 -24.14 18.84
CA HIS A 38 13.02 -24.68 20.18
C HIS A 38 14.13 -25.69 20.43
N ASP A 39 14.57 -25.77 21.67
CA ASP A 39 15.36 -26.90 22.15
C ASP A 39 14.46 -28.09 22.46
N LYS A 40 15.04 -29.19 22.93
CA LYS A 40 14.28 -30.38 23.33
C LYS A 40 13.15 -30.05 24.31
N ALA A 41 13.43 -29.22 25.33
CA ALA A 41 12.43 -28.82 26.32
C ALA A 41 11.30 -27.98 25.71
N GLY A 42 11.61 -27.02 24.84
CA GLY A 42 10.59 -26.25 24.12
C GLY A 42 9.71 -27.13 23.23
N TRP A 43 10.28 -28.12 22.55
CA TRP A 43 9.49 -29.09 21.78
C TRP A 43 8.65 -30.02 22.67
N ASP A 44 9.13 -30.39 23.86
CA ASP A 44 8.32 -31.10 24.86
C ASP A 44 7.09 -30.25 25.27
N GLU A 45 7.26 -28.94 25.48
CA GLU A 45 6.16 -28.02 25.77
C GLU A 45 5.16 -27.93 24.61
N VAL A 46 5.64 -27.87 23.36
CA VAL A 46 4.76 -27.87 22.17
C VAL A 46 3.97 -29.17 22.08
N ARG A 47 4.59 -30.34 22.32
CA ARG A 47 3.87 -31.63 22.33
C ARG A 47 2.82 -31.70 23.44
N ALA A 48 3.18 -31.29 24.66
CA ALA A 48 2.24 -31.24 25.78
C ALA A 48 1.05 -30.30 25.48
N LYS A 49 1.32 -29.19 24.78
CA LYS A 49 0.28 -28.26 24.31
C LYS A 49 -0.65 -28.91 23.28
N VAL A 50 -0.12 -29.68 22.33
CA VAL A 50 -0.91 -30.43 21.34
C VAL A 50 -1.80 -31.49 22.00
N GLU A 51 -1.33 -32.13 23.07
CA GLU A 51 -2.12 -33.12 23.82
C GLU A 51 -3.28 -32.48 24.59
N LYS A 52 -3.09 -31.27 25.12
CA LYS A 52 -4.03 -30.62 26.05
C LYS A 52 -5.07 -29.70 25.38
N TYR A 53 -4.73 -29.02 24.27
CA TYR A 53 -5.58 -27.97 23.72
C TYR A 53 -6.03 -28.25 22.27
N ASP A 54 -7.34 -28.15 22.03
CA ASP A 54 -7.95 -28.46 20.72
C ASP A 54 -7.40 -27.60 19.57
N TRP A 55 -7.20 -26.30 19.81
CA TRP A 55 -6.64 -25.39 18.80
C TRP A 55 -5.22 -25.81 18.40
N ALA A 56 -4.40 -26.27 19.37
CA ALA A 56 -3.04 -26.70 19.12
C ALA A 56 -3.03 -28.04 18.39
N LYS A 57 -3.94 -28.95 18.75
CA LYS A 57 -4.15 -30.21 18.04
C LYS A 57 -4.57 -29.98 16.58
N GLN A 58 -5.44 -29.02 16.32
CA GLN A 58 -5.84 -28.64 14.97
C GLN A 58 -4.67 -28.03 14.18
N ALA A 59 -3.90 -27.13 14.78
CA ALA A 59 -2.72 -26.54 14.14
C ALA A 59 -1.65 -27.60 13.83
N ALA A 60 -1.36 -28.50 14.77
CA ALA A 60 -0.46 -29.64 14.58
C ALA A 60 -0.92 -30.56 13.45
N LYS A 61 -2.23 -30.86 13.38
CA LYS A 61 -2.80 -31.62 12.27
C LYS A 61 -2.58 -30.92 10.93
N GLY A 62 -2.68 -29.59 10.86
CA GLY A 62 -2.40 -28.82 9.65
C GLY A 62 -0.98 -29.06 9.12
N TYR A 63 0.03 -28.98 9.99
CA TYR A 63 1.42 -29.28 9.62
C TYR A 63 1.61 -30.73 9.19
N ILE A 64 1.04 -31.68 9.93
CA ILE A 64 1.14 -33.12 9.62
C ILE A 64 0.50 -33.43 8.27
N ASP A 65 -0.72 -32.97 8.02
CA ASP A 65 -1.44 -33.20 6.77
C ASP A 65 -0.69 -32.60 5.57
N GLN A 66 -0.13 -31.39 5.73
CA GLN A 66 0.68 -30.76 4.69
C GLN A 66 1.96 -31.56 4.43
N ALA A 67 2.67 -31.97 5.49
CA ALA A 67 3.88 -32.77 5.39
C ALA A 67 3.60 -34.16 4.78
N GLU A 68 2.47 -34.79 5.08
CA GLU A 68 2.08 -36.09 4.51
C GLU A 68 1.81 -35.98 3.02
N LYS A 69 1.03 -34.97 2.60
CA LYS A 69 0.69 -34.72 1.19
C LYS A 69 1.87 -34.23 0.35
N TRP A 70 2.89 -33.65 0.99
CA TRP A 70 4.02 -33.08 0.27
C TRP A 70 4.87 -34.17 -0.39
N ASN A 71 4.95 -34.11 -1.71
CA ASN A 71 5.93 -34.86 -2.48
C ASN A 71 7.12 -33.95 -2.72
N VAL A 72 8.27 -34.32 -2.15
CA VAL A 72 9.49 -33.52 -2.28
C VAL A 72 9.78 -33.28 -3.76
N PRO A 73 9.87 -32.02 -4.23
CA PRO A 73 10.06 -31.70 -5.63
C PRO A 73 11.47 -32.07 -6.10
N SER A 74 11.58 -32.48 -7.36
CA SER A 74 12.87 -32.52 -8.05
C SER A 74 13.33 -31.09 -8.38
N VAL A 75 14.63 -30.88 -8.54
CA VAL A 75 15.16 -29.60 -9.04
C VAL A 75 14.62 -29.32 -10.45
N SER A 76 14.28 -28.07 -10.75
CA SER A 76 13.72 -27.62 -12.04
C SER A 76 14.60 -27.94 -13.25
N ASN A 77 15.92 -27.80 -13.10
CA ASN A 77 16.90 -27.81 -14.20
C ASN A 77 17.84 -29.02 -14.16
N GLN A 78 17.29 -30.23 -14.18
CA GLN A 78 18.08 -31.47 -14.18
C GLN A 78 19.04 -31.61 -15.36
N LYS A 79 18.81 -30.91 -16.48
CA LYS A 79 19.56 -31.08 -17.73
C LYS A 79 20.59 -29.98 -18.00
N ASP A 80 20.44 -28.78 -17.42
CA ASP A 80 21.38 -27.67 -17.60
C ASP A 80 21.35 -26.68 -16.41
N PRO A 81 22.03 -27.00 -15.30
CA PRO A 81 22.06 -26.17 -14.09
C PRO A 81 22.86 -24.87 -14.27
N LYS A 82 23.67 -24.75 -15.33
CA LYS A 82 24.57 -23.60 -15.54
C LYS A 82 23.87 -22.38 -16.16
N LYS A 83 22.60 -22.51 -16.57
CA LYS A 83 21.82 -21.39 -17.12
C LYS A 83 21.42 -20.34 -16.08
N GLY A 84 21.68 -20.56 -14.78
CA GLY A 84 21.45 -19.55 -13.74
C GLY A 84 19.98 -19.30 -13.42
N ASP A 85 19.09 -20.27 -13.67
CA ASP A 85 17.70 -20.21 -13.20
C ASP A 85 17.63 -20.48 -11.68
N TRP A 86 16.51 -21.01 -11.20
CA TRP A 86 16.20 -21.28 -9.80
C TRP A 86 15.92 -22.78 -9.61
N LEU A 87 16.15 -23.35 -8.43
CA LEU A 87 15.97 -24.80 -8.18
C LEU A 87 14.54 -25.18 -7.84
N PHE A 88 13.89 -24.40 -6.97
CA PHE A 88 12.59 -24.70 -6.40
C PHE A 88 11.65 -23.49 -6.48
N ARG A 89 10.35 -23.76 -6.42
CA ARG A 89 9.38 -22.70 -6.12
C ARG A 89 9.58 -22.29 -4.67
N THR A 90 9.50 -20.99 -4.40
CA THR A 90 9.70 -20.44 -3.04
C THR A 90 8.76 -21.09 -2.02
N GLN A 91 7.51 -21.35 -2.42
CA GLN A 91 6.46 -21.93 -1.56
C GLN A 91 6.76 -23.35 -1.05
N GLU A 92 7.74 -24.05 -1.64
CA GLU A 92 8.17 -25.36 -1.15
C GLU A 92 8.74 -25.29 0.27
N GLU A 93 9.23 -24.11 0.70
CA GLU A 93 9.71 -23.88 2.06
C GLU A 93 8.65 -24.17 3.13
N TRP A 94 7.36 -23.90 2.86
CA TRP A 94 6.29 -24.11 3.85
C TRP A 94 6.07 -25.59 4.13
N SER A 95 6.16 -26.42 3.09
CA SER A 95 6.04 -27.87 3.21
C SER A 95 7.30 -28.49 3.81
N LEU A 96 8.48 -27.92 3.52
CA LEU A 96 9.74 -28.28 4.18
C LEU A 96 9.68 -28.02 5.68
N MET A 97 9.23 -26.83 6.10
CA MET A 97 9.02 -26.48 7.50
C MET A 97 7.99 -27.40 8.15
N SER A 98 6.87 -27.66 7.47
CA SER A 98 5.84 -28.59 7.94
C SER A 98 6.41 -30.00 8.20
N ALA A 99 7.31 -30.49 7.35
CA ALA A 99 7.96 -31.78 7.55
C ALA A 99 8.89 -31.78 8.77
N GLY A 100 9.71 -30.74 8.96
CA GLY A 100 10.55 -30.61 10.15
C GLY A 100 9.75 -30.53 11.45
N ILE A 101 8.69 -29.70 11.47
CA ILE A 101 7.77 -29.57 12.60
C ILE A 101 7.07 -30.90 12.87
N SER A 102 6.57 -31.58 11.83
CA SER A 102 5.87 -32.87 11.98
C SER A 102 6.78 -33.95 12.56
N TYR A 103 8.05 -33.99 12.17
CA TYR A 103 9.02 -34.88 12.81
C TYR A 103 9.16 -34.59 14.32
N GLN A 104 9.28 -33.33 14.71
CA GLN A 104 9.35 -32.96 16.14
C GLN A 104 8.05 -33.26 16.89
N LEU A 105 6.89 -33.16 16.25
CA LEU A 105 5.60 -33.47 16.87
C LEU A 105 5.39 -34.97 17.07
N THR A 106 5.76 -35.80 16.09
CA THR A 106 5.38 -37.24 16.08
C THR A 106 6.53 -38.21 16.31
N GLY A 107 7.78 -37.79 16.09
CA GLY A 107 8.95 -38.66 16.08
C GLY A 107 9.04 -39.57 14.85
N GLU A 108 8.10 -39.50 13.89
CA GLU A 108 8.09 -40.37 12.73
C GLU A 108 9.20 -40.00 11.73
N LYS A 109 10.15 -40.93 11.52
CA LYS A 109 11.30 -40.73 10.63
C LYS A 109 10.93 -40.37 9.19
N LYS A 110 9.76 -40.79 8.71
CA LYS A 110 9.24 -40.48 7.36
C LYS A 110 9.26 -38.98 7.05
N PHE A 111 9.02 -38.12 8.04
CA PHE A 111 9.03 -36.67 7.87
C PHE A 111 10.45 -36.12 7.78
N ALA A 112 11.36 -36.60 8.64
CA ALA A 112 12.79 -36.26 8.57
C ALA A 112 13.44 -36.74 7.25
N GLU A 113 13.00 -37.88 6.70
CA GLU A 113 13.44 -38.37 5.39
C GLU A 113 13.03 -37.44 4.24
N LYS A 114 11.86 -36.79 4.34
CA LYS A 114 11.45 -35.75 3.37
C LYS A 114 12.35 -34.53 3.44
N VAL A 115 12.66 -34.05 4.65
CA VAL A 115 13.62 -32.96 4.88
C VAL A 115 14.98 -33.33 4.28
N ARG A 116 15.52 -34.52 4.62
CA ARG A 116 16.78 -35.02 4.08
C ARG A 116 16.78 -35.05 2.55
N THR A 117 15.70 -35.58 1.94
CA THR A 117 15.59 -35.67 0.48
C THR A 117 15.61 -34.29 -0.19
N PHE A 118 14.91 -33.31 0.39
CA PHE A 118 14.90 -31.96 -0.13
C PHE A 118 16.29 -31.32 -0.04
N LEU A 119 16.92 -31.43 1.14
CA LEU A 119 18.24 -30.84 1.38
C LEU A 119 19.32 -31.45 0.50
N LEU A 120 19.31 -32.78 0.28
CA LEU A 120 20.27 -33.43 -0.62
C LEU A 120 20.10 -33.01 -2.09
N ARG A 121 18.88 -32.69 -2.52
CA ARG A 121 18.62 -32.15 -3.87
C ARG A 121 19.07 -30.70 -3.98
N LEU A 122 18.81 -29.89 -2.94
CA LEU A 122 19.31 -28.52 -2.86
C LEU A 122 20.85 -28.50 -2.86
N SER A 123 21.49 -29.39 -2.10
CA SER A 123 22.94 -29.43 -1.93
C SER A 123 23.66 -30.27 -2.98
N ASP A 124 22.98 -30.74 -4.03
CA ASP A 124 23.59 -31.61 -5.04
C ASP A 124 24.77 -30.89 -5.74
N PRO A 125 25.99 -31.43 -5.71
CA PRO A 125 27.17 -30.74 -6.24
C PRO A 125 27.18 -30.60 -7.77
N LYS A 126 26.30 -31.31 -8.48
CA LYS A 126 26.20 -31.28 -9.95
C LYS A 126 25.00 -30.47 -10.43
N ASN A 127 23.88 -30.57 -9.72
CA ASN A 127 22.59 -30.04 -10.17
C ASN A 127 21.87 -29.14 -9.15
N GLY A 128 22.47 -28.93 -7.98
CA GLY A 128 21.91 -28.12 -6.89
C GLY A 128 22.50 -26.72 -6.81
N PHE A 129 22.33 -26.11 -5.64
CA PHE A 129 22.74 -24.74 -5.32
C PHE A 129 24.23 -24.48 -5.55
N PRO A 130 25.16 -25.44 -5.31
CA PRO A 130 26.56 -25.25 -5.64
C PRO A 130 26.84 -24.81 -7.08
N VAL A 131 25.96 -25.18 -8.02
CA VAL A 131 26.04 -24.82 -9.43
C VAL A 131 25.13 -23.64 -9.79
N THR A 132 23.87 -23.64 -9.35
CA THR A 132 22.90 -22.61 -9.77
C THR A 132 23.08 -21.27 -9.07
N ARG A 133 23.57 -21.27 -7.83
CA ARG A 133 23.66 -20.10 -6.93
C ARG A 133 22.33 -19.37 -6.71
N ARG A 134 21.23 -20.08 -6.94
CA ARG A 134 19.86 -19.60 -6.75
C ARG A 134 18.94 -20.77 -6.43
N GLY A 135 18.41 -20.76 -5.22
CA GLY A 135 17.55 -21.77 -4.63
C GLY A 135 16.10 -21.59 -5.04
N CYS A 136 15.56 -20.37 -4.97
CA CYS A 136 14.15 -20.10 -5.21
C CYS A 136 13.87 -19.23 -6.45
N ASN A 137 12.63 -19.30 -6.94
CA ASN A 137 12.20 -18.66 -8.18
C ASN A 137 11.92 -17.15 -8.08
N GLN A 138 11.95 -16.58 -6.87
CA GLN A 138 11.64 -15.17 -6.64
C GLN A 138 12.93 -14.34 -6.51
N ALA A 139 12.82 -13.12 -5.97
CA ALA A 139 13.94 -12.20 -5.83
C ALA A 139 14.82 -12.54 -4.62
N SER A 140 15.94 -11.83 -4.44
CA SER A 140 16.88 -12.16 -3.37
C SER A 140 16.32 -11.95 -1.96
N VAL A 141 15.30 -11.12 -1.75
CA VAL A 141 14.58 -11.07 -0.47
C VAL A 141 13.93 -12.42 -0.14
N GLN A 142 13.32 -13.12 -1.10
CA GLN A 142 12.76 -14.44 -0.82
C GLN A 142 13.83 -15.51 -0.63
N GLU A 143 14.98 -15.36 -1.29
CA GLU A 143 16.10 -16.29 -1.16
C GLU A 143 16.64 -16.35 0.28
N GLY A 144 16.74 -15.21 0.96
CA GLY A 144 17.17 -15.15 2.37
C GLY A 144 16.25 -15.94 3.29
N HIS A 145 14.95 -15.63 3.25
CA HIS A 145 13.91 -16.32 4.01
C HIS A 145 13.81 -17.82 3.67
N PHE A 146 14.00 -18.18 2.40
CA PHE A 146 14.04 -19.57 1.96
C PHE A 146 15.18 -20.35 2.64
N PHE A 147 16.38 -19.76 2.74
CA PHE A 147 17.52 -20.37 3.42
C PHE A 147 17.40 -20.39 4.94
N GLN A 148 16.70 -19.44 5.55
CA GLN A 148 16.33 -19.47 6.95
C GLN A 148 15.46 -20.70 7.27
N HIS A 149 14.43 -20.96 6.47
CA HIS A 149 13.57 -22.14 6.62
C HIS A 149 14.31 -23.45 6.34
N ILE A 150 15.24 -23.47 5.38
CA ILE A 150 16.15 -24.60 5.15
C ILE A 150 16.93 -24.93 6.43
N ALA A 151 17.54 -23.93 7.07
CA ALA A 151 18.32 -24.13 8.27
C ALA A 151 17.46 -24.59 9.46
N MET A 152 16.28 -23.99 9.66
CA MET A 152 15.33 -24.41 10.70
C MET A 152 14.85 -25.85 10.52
N ALA A 153 14.47 -26.24 9.30
CA ALA A 153 14.01 -27.59 9.02
C ALA A 153 15.12 -28.62 9.19
N TYR A 154 16.35 -28.28 8.80
CA TYR A 154 17.52 -29.12 9.02
C TYR A 154 17.81 -29.31 10.52
N ASP A 155 17.85 -28.23 11.30
CA ASP A 155 18.02 -28.27 12.77
C ASP A 155 17.02 -29.22 13.43
N MET A 156 15.74 -29.10 13.08
CA MET A 156 14.67 -29.98 13.56
C MET A 156 14.89 -31.45 13.20
N ALA A 157 15.43 -31.76 12.01
CA ALA A 157 15.51 -33.13 11.50
C ALA A 157 16.80 -33.87 11.91
N ILE A 158 17.87 -33.16 12.28
CA ILE A 158 19.16 -33.76 12.68
C ILE A 158 19.03 -34.90 13.72
N PRO A 159 18.24 -34.77 14.81
CA PRO A 159 18.12 -35.79 15.85
C PRO A 159 17.53 -37.13 15.38
N SER A 160 16.91 -37.16 14.20
CA SER A 160 16.25 -38.37 13.67
C SER A 160 17.19 -39.53 13.35
N GLY A 161 18.49 -39.23 13.18
CA GLY A 161 19.51 -40.18 12.75
C GLY A 161 19.38 -40.63 11.29
N VAL A 162 18.58 -39.94 10.46
CA VAL A 162 18.43 -40.29 9.03
C VAL A 162 19.55 -39.74 8.15
N PHE A 163 20.30 -38.74 8.64
CA PHE A 163 21.44 -38.14 7.93
C PHE A 163 22.72 -38.92 8.21
N THR A 164 23.44 -39.30 7.15
CA THR A 164 24.81 -39.81 7.25
C THR A 164 25.81 -38.65 7.38
N ASP A 165 27.04 -38.93 7.80
CA ASP A 165 28.11 -37.92 7.85
C ASP A 165 28.38 -37.30 6.46
N THR A 166 28.24 -38.08 5.39
CA THR A 166 28.36 -37.58 4.02
C THR A 166 27.21 -36.63 3.66
N ASP A 167 25.98 -36.96 4.06
CA ASP A 167 24.83 -36.06 3.85
C ASP A 167 25.04 -34.74 4.59
N ARG A 168 25.42 -34.84 5.88
CA ARG A 168 25.72 -33.69 6.73
C ARG A 168 26.77 -32.79 6.08
N LYS A 169 27.90 -33.37 5.67
CA LYS A 169 28.98 -32.63 5.01
C LYS A 169 28.50 -31.92 3.73
N GLN A 170 27.75 -32.61 2.87
CA GLN A 170 27.25 -32.03 1.62
C GLN A 170 26.31 -30.84 1.86
N ILE A 171 25.41 -30.97 2.83
CA ILE A 171 24.47 -29.91 3.23
C ILE A 171 25.24 -28.74 3.85
N ASP A 172 26.10 -29.01 4.83
CA ASP A 172 26.87 -27.98 5.54
C ASP A 172 27.78 -27.19 4.58
N ASP A 173 28.41 -27.85 3.60
CA ASP A 173 29.21 -27.18 2.57
C ASP A 173 28.35 -26.24 1.70
N THR A 174 27.09 -26.62 1.43
CA THR A 174 26.14 -25.76 0.69
C THR A 174 25.66 -24.57 1.53
N LEU A 175 25.44 -24.76 2.83
CA LEU A 175 25.08 -23.67 3.73
C LEU A 175 26.23 -22.67 3.90
N ARG A 176 27.48 -23.14 4.04
CA ARG A 176 28.69 -22.29 4.00
C ARG A 176 28.78 -21.51 2.70
N LEU A 177 28.42 -22.15 1.59
CA LEU A 177 28.43 -21.52 0.28
C LEU A 177 27.39 -20.40 0.14
N PHE A 178 26.21 -20.56 0.76
CA PHE A 178 25.18 -19.53 0.80
C PHE A 178 25.59 -18.35 1.70
N ILE A 179 26.16 -18.64 2.88
CA ILE A 179 26.75 -17.63 3.77
C ILE A 179 27.79 -16.80 2.99
N GLY A 180 28.62 -17.49 2.20
CA GLY A 180 29.62 -16.88 1.31
C GLY A 180 30.92 -16.49 2.03
N GLU A 181 31.93 -16.13 1.24
CA GLU A 181 33.17 -15.52 1.76
C GLU A 181 32.90 -14.03 1.98
N GLU A 182 32.96 -13.56 3.25
CA GLU A 182 32.92 -12.15 3.68
C GLU A 182 32.27 -11.19 2.67
N ARG A 183 31.07 -11.54 2.20
CA ARG A 183 30.38 -10.78 1.18
C ARG A 183 30.01 -9.45 1.83
N ASP A 184 30.01 -8.35 1.06
CA ASP A 184 29.44 -7.09 1.54
C ASP A 184 28.01 -7.36 2.05
N LEU A 185 27.85 -7.57 3.35
CA LEU A 185 26.58 -7.90 4.02
C LEU A 185 25.70 -6.67 3.96
N GLY A 186 25.08 -6.47 2.81
CA GLY A 186 24.53 -5.18 2.43
C GLY A 186 25.64 -4.13 2.33
N SER A 187 25.63 -3.35 1.25
CA SER A 187 26.00 -1.93 1.35
C SER A 187 25.49 -1.33 2.68
N ASN A 188 26.07 -0.25 3.19
CA ASN A 188 25.64 0.52 4.38
C ASN A 188 24.15 1.01 4.41
N ASN A 189 23.27 0.42 3.60
CA ASN A 189 21.84 0.61 3.45
C ASN A 189 21.03 -0.25 4.43
N ILE A 190 19.88 0.30 4.84
CA ILE A 190 18.86 -0.41 5.61
C ILE A 190 17.77 -0.89 4.64
N SER A 191 17.35 -2.14 4.73
CA SER A 191 16.22 -2.66 3.94
C SER A 191 15.70 -4.00 4.44
N ASN A 192 14.42 -4.28 4.19
CA ASN A 192 13.84 -5.61 4.36
C ASN A 192 14.60 -6.71 3.57
N TRP A 193 15.20 -6.38 2.41
CA TRP A 193 16.06 -7.31 1.65
C TRP A 193 17.30 -7.72 2.44
N CYS A 194 17.96 -6.75 3.08
CA CYS A 194 19.12 -7.00 3.95
C CYS A 194 18.71 -7.82 5.18
N VAL A 195 17.60 -7.47 5.84
CA VAL A 195 17.08 -8.24 6.98
C VAL A 195 16.87 -9.70 6.58
N SER A 196 16.20 -9.97 5.45
CA SER A 196 15.93 -11.35 5.03
C SER A 196 17.19 -12.13 4.72
N TRP A 197 18.11 -11.54 3.93
CA TRP A 197 19.35 -12.22 3.56
C TRP A 197 20.23 -12.50 4.77
N ASN A 198 20.39 -11.50 5.65
CA ASN A 198 21.23 -11.62 6.84
C ASN A 198 20.65 -12.62 7.84
N CYS A 199 19.32 -12.66 8.02
CA CYS A 199 18.69 -13.70 8.82
C CYS A 199 18.91 -15.08 8.19
N GLY A 200 18.66 -15.26 6.89
CA GLY A 200 18.98 -16.52 6.20
C GLY A 200 20.41 -17.01 6.44
N ALA A 201 21.39 -16.11 6.27
CA ALA A 201 22.80 -16.41 6.49
C ALA A 201 23.11 -16.72 7.96
N LEU A 202 22.54 -15.97 8.90
CA LEU A 202 22.71 -16.20 10.33
C LEU A 202 22.19 -17.59 10.71
N TYR A 203 20.99 -17.96 10.29
CA TYR A 203 20.41 -19.26 10.61
C TYR A 203 21.21 -20.41 9.98
N CYS A 204 21.73 -20.23 8.76
CA CYS A 204 22.69 -21.16 8.15
C CYS A 204 23.96 -21.31 8.99
N ALA A 205 24.52 -20.20 9.51
CA ALA A 205 25.71 -20.23 10.36
C ALA A 205 25.43 -20.93 11.70
N LEU A 206 24.27 -20.67 12.30
CA LEU A 206 23.83 -21.32 13.53
C LEU A 206 23.68 -22.83 13.33
N VAL A 207 22.94 -23.31 12.32
CA VAL A 207 22.71 -24.77 12.17
C VAL A 207 24.00 -25.56 11.93
N ILE A 208 25.03 -24.97 11.31
CA ILE A 208 26.37 -25.59 11.18
C ILE A 208 27.31 -25.28 12.35
N GLN A 209 26.83 -24.52 13.34
CA GLN A 209 27.52 -24.05 14.55
C GLN A 209 28.81 -23.28 14.27
N ASP A 210 28.84 -22.51 13.16
CA ASP A 210 29.92 -21.57 12.86
C ASP A 210 29.67 -20.23 13.57
N LEU A 211 30.00 -20.19 14.86
CA LEU A 211 29.81 -18.99 15.68
C LEU A 211 30.62 -17.78 15.22
N LYS A 212 31.76 -18.00 14.55
CA LYS A 212 32.54 -16.89 14.01
C LYS A 212 31.76 -16.22 12.89
N ALA A 213 31.17 -16.99 11.98
CA ALA A 213 30.31 -16.46 10.94
C ALA A 213 29.04 -15.81 11.53
N ALA A 214 28.40 -16.45 12.51
CA ALA A 214 27.21 -15.89 13.16
C ALA A 214 27.49 -14.53 13.84
N ASP A 215 28.58 -14.42 14.60
CA ASP A 215 29.00 -13.19 15.27
C ASP A 215 29.30 -12.07 14.26
N TRP A 216 29.97 -12.41 13.15
CA TRP A 216 30.23 -11.48 12.06
C TRP A 216 28.94 -10.97 11.40
N ILE A 217 28.00 -11.87 11.06
CA ILE A 217 26.71 -11.51 10.43
C ILE A 217 25.86 -10.62 11.33
N LEU A 218 25.93 -10.81 12.65
CA LEU A 218 25.21 -9.99 13.62
C LEU A 218 25.77 -8.58 13.70
N ASN A 219 27.10 -8.44 13.79
CA ASN A 219 27.76 -7.22 14.27
C ASN A 219 28.41 -6.35 13.18
N THR A 220 28.60 -6.86 11.96
CA THR A 220 29.18 -6.07 10.87
C THR A 220 28.25 -4.92 10.46
N PRO A 221 28.76 -3.79 9.93
CA PRO A 221 27.91 -2.78 9.28
C PRO A 221 27.02 -3.43 8.20
N GLY A 222 25.74 -3.08 8.18
CA GLY A 222 24.73 -3.72 7.35
C GLY A 222 24.18 -5.05 7.88
N GLY A 223 24.80 -5.64 8.91
CA GLY A 223 24.41 -6.88 9.58
C GLY A 223 23.13 -6.78 10.41
N VAL A 224 22.71 -7.87 11.06
CA VAL A 224 21.38 -7.96 11.70
C VAL A 224 21.16 -6.89 12.79
N LEU A 225 22.15 -6.66 13.66
CA LEU A 225 22.01 -5.65 14.72
C LEU A 225 22.06 -4.22 14.17
N ASP A 226 22.81 -3.99 13.08
CA ASP A 226 22.81 -2.69 12.40
C ASP A 226 21.44 -2.41 11.75
N GLN A 227 20.84 -3.41 11.09
CA GLN A 227 19.48 -3.32 10.54
C GLN A 227 18.43 -3.02 11.62
N LEU A 228 18.51 -3.68 12.78
CA LEU A 228 17.62 -3.41 13.91
C LEU A 228 17.78 -1.98 14.43
N GLN A 229 19.01 -1.57 14.76
CA GLN A 229 19.29 -0.29 15.42
C GLN A 229 19.00 0.91 14.52
N ARG A 230 19.27 0.77 13.23
CA ARG A 230 19.04 1.83 12.25
C ARG A 230 17.65 1.74 11.66
N GLY A 231 17.08 0.56 11.44
CA GLY A 231 15.81 0.41 10.73
C GLY A 231 14.55 0.57 11.58
N VAL A 232 14.66 0.41 12.89
CA VAL A 232 13.56 0.71 13.81
C VAL A 232 13.54 2.20 14.13
N LEU A 233 12.39 2.83 13.88
CA LEU A 233 12.08 4.21 14.23
C LEU A 233 11.87 4.35 15.73
N ASP A 234 11.95 5.59 16.21
CA ASP A 234 11.86 5.86 17.64
C ASP A 234 10.48 5.55 18.24
N ASP A 235 9.40 5.49 17.47
CA ASP A 235 8.09 5.04 17.95
C ASP A 235 7.86 3.52 17.80
N GLY A 236 8.92 2.78 17.45
CA GLY A 236 8.90 1.32 17.31
C GLY A 236 8.58 0.82 15.89
N TRP A 237 8.21 1.69 14.97
CA TRP A 237 7.89 1.27 13.60
C TRP A 237 9.14 0.92 12.79
N TRP A 238 9.02 -0.02 11.86
CA TRP A 238 10.02 -0.22 10.81
C TRP A 238 10.00 0.96 9.83
N TYR A 239 11.17 1.46 9.43
CA TYR A 239 11.31 2.71 8.67
C TYR A 239 10.56 2.74 7.33
N GLU A 240 10.32 1.58 6.70
CA GLU A 240 9.53 1.51 5.44
C GLU A 240 8.06 1.92 5.65
N CYS A 241 7.62 1.96 6.91
CA CYS A 241 6.26 2.34 7.31
C CYS A 241 5.17 1.57 6.56
N SER A 242 5.46 0.36 6.07
CA SER A 242 4.46 -0.58 5.59
C SER A 242 4.16 -1.59 6.69
N ILE A 243 2.88 -1.83 6.94
CA ILE A 243 2.44 -2.72 8.02
C ILE A 243 3.04 -4.12 7.88
N SER A 244 2.98 -4.69 6.67
CA SER A 244 3.41 -6.06 6.45
C SER A 244 4.90 -6.22 6.74
N TYR A 245 5.72 -5.22 6.39
CA TYR A 245 7.14 -5.20 6.74
C TYR A 245 7.39 -4.91 8.22
N ASN A 246 6.57 -4.08 8.87
CA ASN A 246 6.68 -3.85 10.31
C ASN A 246 6.53 -5.15 11.12
N VAL A 247 5.44 -5.90 10.85
CA VAL A 247 5.16 -7.17 11.55
C VAL A 247 6.19 -8.24 11.17
N TRP A 248 6.57 -8.32 9.89
CA TRP A 248 7.57 -9.27 9.43
C TRP A 248 8.95 -9.01 10.06
N CYS A 249 9.49 -7.78 10.01
CA CYS A 249 10.76 -7.45 10.64
C CYS A 249 10.72 -7.65 12.16
N ALA A 250 9.62 -7.30 12.84
CA ALA A 250 9.47 -7.58 14.27
C ALA A 250 9.53 -9.09 14.56
N THR A 251 8.96 -9.92 13.69
CA THR A 251 9.01 -11.38 13.77
C THR A 251 10.44 -11.89 13.55
N GLU A 252 11.12 -11.44 12.50
CA GLU A 252 12.51 -11.83 12.20
C GLU A 252 13.44 -11.54 13.37
N PHE A 253 13.43 -10.30 13.89
CA PHE A 253 14.28 -9.95 15.02
C PHE A 253 13.90 -10.73 16.29
N SER A 254 12.62 -11.02 16.50
CA SER A 254 12.16 -11.84 17.63
C SER A 254 12.67 -13.28 17.53
N GLN A 255 12.63 -13.88 16.35
CA GLN A 255 13.15 -15.23 16.13
C GLN A 255 14.68 -15.26 16.28
N VAL A 256 15.39 -14.25 15.77
CA VAL A 256 16.84 -14.10 16.02
C VAL A 256 17.11 -14.03 17.52
N ALA A 257 16.33 -13.26 18.27
CA ALA A 257 16.50 -13.15 19.71
C ALA A 257 16.26 -14.48 20.44
N ILE A 258 15.31 -15.30 19.99
CA ILE A 258 15.07 -16.66 20.51
C ILE A 258 16.28 -17.57 20.24
N ALA A 259 16.77 -17.60 19.00
CA ALA A 259 17.89 -18.45 18.60
C ALA A 259 19.19 -18.05 19.33
N MET A 260 19.48 -16.75 19.42
CA MET A 260 20.71 -16.24 20.04
C MET A 260 20.72 -16.33 21.57
N ARG A 261 19.55 -16.42 22.23
CA ARG A 261 19.47 -16.66 23.67
C ARG A 261 20.16 -17.95 24.10
N ARG A 262 20.15 -18.98 23.24
CA ARG A 262 20.84 -20.26 23.49
C ARG A 262 22.36 -20.14 23.46
N TRP A 263 22.85 -19.08 22.82
CA TRP A 263 24.25 -18.70 22.78
C TRP A 263 24.58 -17.60 23.80
N GLY A 264 23.74 -17.40 24.82
CA GLY A 264 24.01 -16.47 25.93
C GLY A 264 23.70 -15.00 25.65
N MET A 265 23.03 -14.67 24.54
CA MET A 265 22.69 -13.29 24.19
C MET A 265 21.24 -12.94 24.54
N ASP A 266 21.03 -11.95 25.41
CA ASP A 266 19.69 -11.46 25.75
C ASP A 266 19.23 -10.31 24.85
N LEU A 267 19.03 -10.60 23.55
CA LEU A 267 18.50 -9.63 22.59
C LEU A 267 17.05 -9.22 22.87
N VAL A 268 16.30 -10.05 23.61
CA VAL A 268 14.89 -9.79 23.94
C VAL A 268 14.75 -8.57 24.84
N ASN A 269 15.64 -8.41 25.82
CA ASN A 269 15.64 -7.27 26.74
C ASN A 269 16.63 -6.16 26.34
N ALA A 270 17.36 -6.34 25.24
CA ALA A 270 18.33 -5.35 24.77
C ALA A 270 17.63 -4.05 24.34
N LYS A 271 18.27 -2.93 24.68
CA LYS A 271 17.89 -1.58 24.23
C LYS A 271 19.08 -0.95 23.55
N PHE A 272 18.81 -0.29 22.44
CA PHE A 272 19.83 0.35 21.62
C PHE A 272 19.54 1.83 21.50
N PRO A 273 20.56 2.71 21.38
CA PRO A 273 20.34 4.13 21.18
C PRO A 273 19.38 4.40 20.01
N GLY A 274 18.32 5.17 20.29
CA GLY A 274 17.38 5.61 19.27
C GLY A 274 17.98 6.78 18.49
N GLY A 275 17.61 6.89 17.22
CA GLY A 275 17.95 8.08 16.44
C GLY A 275 19.26 8.02 15.67
N TYR A 276 19.61 6.87 15.08
CA TYR A 276 20.56 6.90 13.96
C TYR A 276 19.94 7.71 12.81
N ARG A 277 20.25 9.00 12.76
CA ARG A 277 20.06 9.87 11.61
C ARG A 277 21.41 9.86 10.91
N PRO A 278 21.57 9.16 9.78
CA PRO A 278 22.84 9.18 9.07
C PRO A 278 23.23 10.65 8.89
N ASN A 279 24.45 11.03 9.31
CA ASN A 279 25.07 12.31 8.95
C ASN A 279 25.38 12.39 7.44
N GLU A 280 24.77 11.52 6.65
CA GLU A 280 24.96 11.47 5.22
C GLU A 280 24.26 12.70 4.66
N LYS A 281 25.03 13.51 3.92
CA LYS A 281 24.46 14.33 2.86
C LYS A 281 23.35 13.49 2.19
N PRO A 282 22.16 14.04 1.90
CA PRO A 282 21.19 13.31 1.09
C PRO A 282 21.95 12.69 -0.09
N PRO A 283 21.77 11.38 -0.38
CA PRO A 283 22.51 10.73 -1.44
C PRO A 283 22.51 11.61 -2.68
N GLU A 284 23.64 11.70 -3.39
CA GLU A 284 23.91 12.68 -4.46
C GLU A 284 22.98 12.61 -5.71
N LYS A 285 21.82 11.97 -5.60
CA LYS A 285 20.56 12.24 -6.34
C LYS A 285 19.42 11.52 -5.62
N GLU A 286 18.39 12.25 -5.20
CA GLU A 286 17.09 11.62 -4.91
C GLU A 286 16.58 10.98 -6.20
N GLU A 287 16.37 9.67 -6.17
CA GLU A 287 15.84 8.93 -7.32
C GLU A 287 14.32 8.98 -7.27
N TYR A 288 13.64 9.23 -8.39
CA TYR A 288 12.17 9.16 -8.47
C TYR A 288 11.43 9.99 -7.41
N GLY A 289 12.05 11.06 -6.90
CA GLY A 289 11.48 11.95 -5.87
C GLY A 289 11.45 11.36 -4.46
N ILE A 290 11.95 10.14 -4.24
CA ILE A 290 11.97 9.52 -2.91
C ILE A 290 13.04 10.15 -2.03
N THR A 291 12.74 10.31 -0.74
CA THR A 291 13.73 10.73 0.26
C THR A 291 14.13 9.56 1.14
N LYS A 292 15.42 9.53 1.53
CA LYS A 292 15.96 8.56 2.49
C LYS A 292 16.11 9.12 3.90
N LEU A 293 15.71 10.38 4.10
CA LEU A 293 15.73 11.02 5.40
C LEU A 293 14.77 10.33 6.36
N ARG A 294 15.12 10.34 7.64
CA ARG A 294 14.26 9.87 8.72
C ARG A 294 13.75 11.01 9.57
N TRP A 295 12.46 10.97 9.89
CA TRP A 295 11.76 12.11 10.50
C TRP A 295 11.18 11.79 11.86
N GLY A 296 10.71 12.84 12.54
CA GLY A 296 10.02 12.73 13.81
C GLY A 296 10.96 12.78 15.02
N PRO A 297 10.41 12.71 16.23
CA PRO A 297 11.19 12.86 17.46
C PRO A 297 12.18 11.71 17.68
N VAL A 298 13.14 11.94 18.58
CA VAL A 298 14.05 10.89 19.06
C VAL A 298 13.94 10.86 20.59
N SER A 299 13.71 9.69 21.15
CA SER A 299 13.61 9.45 22.59
C SER A 299 14.98 9.14 23.19
N LYS A 300 15.08 9.37 24.50
CA LYS A 300 16.26 8.99 25.28
C LYS A 300 16.29 7.50 25.65
N GLU A 301 15.17 6.79 25.49
CA GLU A 301 15.04 5.38 25.90
C GLU A 301 15.51 4.38 24.84
N GLY A 302 15.54 4.81 23.57
CA GLY A 302 16.06 4.04 22.46
C GLY A 302 15.11 3.02 21.82
N VAL A 303 15.64 2.22 20.91
CA VAL A 303 14.91 1.22 20.13
C VAL A 303 15.14 -0.19 20.66
N SER A 304 14.14 -1.06 20.49
CA SER A 304 14.20 -2.47 20.88
C SER A 304 13.17 -3.30 20.12
N ILE A 305 13.32 -4.62 20.15
CA ILE A 305 12.34 -5.54 19.58
C ILE A 305 10.99 -5.38 20.28
N LYS A 306 10.96 -5.22 21.62
CA LYS A 306 9.71 -5.00 22.37
C LYS A 306 8.98 -3.77 21.85
N ARG A 307 9.71 -2.68 21.56
CA ARG A 307 9.12 -1.43 21.09
C ARG A 307 8.36 -1.59 19.77
N MET A 308 8.84 -2.48 18.88
CA MET A 308 8.11 -2.81 17.65
C MET A 308 6.77 -3.48 17.92
N TRP A 309 6.70 -4.35 18.91
CA TRP A 309 5.46 -4.99 19.33
C TRP A 309 4.53 -4.04 20.10
N ASP A 310 5.09 -3.17 20.96
CA ASP A 310 4.35 -2.16 21.73
C ASP A 310 3.70 -1.10 20.82
N ALA A 311 4.25 -0.86 19.63
CA ALA A 311 3.73 0.10 18.67
C ALA A 311 2.39 -0.32 18.03
N LEU A 312 2.08 -1.62 18.02
CA LEU A 312 0.93 -2.17 17.30
C LEU A 312 -0.42 -2.01 18.04
N PRO A 313 -0.56 -2.40 19.33
CA PRO A 313 -1.84 -2.40 20.05
C PRO A 313 -2.70 -1.12 19.93
N PRO A 314 -2.15 0.10 20.06
CA PRO A 314 -2.98 1.32 20.00
C PRO A 314 -3.55 1.61 18.58
N MET A 315 -2.97 0.98 17.56
CA MET A 315 -3.26 1.25 16.14
C MET A 315 -4.30 0.28 15.54
N LEU A 316 -4.69 -0.76 16.29
CA LEU A 316 -5.63 -1.78 15.83
C LEU A 316 -7.09 -1.31 15.92
N ASP A 317 -8.00 -1.94 15.17
CA ASP A 317 -9.43 -1.88 15.41
C ASP A 317 -9.91 -3.02 16.35
N TYR A 318 -11.21 -3.08 16.63
CA TYR A 318 -11.79 -4.11 17.49
C TYR A 318 -11.66 -5.54 16.96
N ARG A 319 -11.33 -5.70 15.68
CA ARG A 319 -11.10 -6.99 15.00
C ARG A 319 -9.63 -7.39 15.02
N SER A 320 -8.79 -6.63 15.70
CA SER A 320 -7.32 -6.77 15.70
C SER A 320 -6.69 -6.53 14.32
N LYS A 321 -7.30 -5.66 13.51
CA LYS A 321 -6.76 -5.25 12.21
C LYS A 321 -6.15 -3.86 12.29
N ILE A 322 -5.08 -3.64 11.56
CA ILE A 322 -4.45 -2.33 11.40
C ILE A 322 -4.70 -1.82 9.98
N PHE A 323 -4.90 -0.51 9.84
CA PHE A 323 -5.09 0.17 8.56
C PHE A 323 -3.86 0.02 7.64
N GLY A 324 -4.02 0.21 6.33
CA GLY A 324 -2.91 0.22 5.38
C GLY A 324 -2.08 1.51 5.47
N LEU A 325 -0.76 1.40 5.36
CA LEU A 325 0.18 2.52 5.34
C LEU A 325 1.26 2.21 4.29
N ASN A 326 1.58 3.18 3.42
CA ASN A 326 2.50 2.97 2.30
C ASN A 326 2.06 1.76 1.43
N ASP A 327 2.98 0.93 0.93
CA ASP A 327 2.66 -0.32 0.23
C ASP A 327 2.07 -1.37 1.19
N SER A 328 0.83 -1.16 1.64
CA SER A 328 0.01 -2.16 2.30
C SER A 328 -1.48 -1.85 2.24
N THR A 329 -2.29 -2.91 2.36
CA THR A 329 -3.72 -2.83 2.68
C THR A 329 -3.93 -2.96 4.19
N GLN A 330 -5.19 -2.97 4.64
CA GLN A 330 -5.51 -3.44 6.00
C GLN A 330 -4.98 -4.87 6.21
N ASN A 331 -4.32 -5.11 7.35
CA ASN A 331 -3.72 -6.40 7.71
C ASN A 331 -4.26 -6.92 9.06
N ASP A 332 -4.32 -8.24 9.19
CA ASP A 332 -4.62 -8.92 10.46
C ASP A 332 -3.34 -8.98 11.31
N VAL A 333 -3.38 -8.40 12.52
CA VAL A 333 -2.24 -8.36 13.45
C VAL A 333 -2.51 -9.18 14.73
N GLY A 334 -3.75 -9.63 14.90
CA GLY A 334 -4.11 -10.53 16.00
C GLY A 334 -3.65 -11.97 15.81
N GLY A 335 -3.87 -12.79 16.85
CA GLY A 335 -3.63 -14.23 16.80
C GLY A 335 -2.16 -14.58 16.59
N ASN A 336 -1.87 -15.41 15.58
CA ASN A 336 -0.52 -15.94 15.31
C ASN A 336 0.56 -14.86 15.24
N ALA A 337 0.27 -13.71 14.61
CA ALA A 337 1.24 -12.63 14.46
C ALA A 337 1.69 -12.06 15.81
N MET A 338 0.77 -11.99 16.80
CA MET A 338 1.04 -11.43 18.12
C MET A 338 1.51 -12.49 19.15
N ASP A 339 1.27 -13.79 18.88
CA ASP A 339 1.65 -14.87 19.78
C ASP A 339 3.16 -14.88 20.09
N ILE A 340 4.03 -14.56 19.12
CA ILE A 340 5.49 -14.46 19.36
C ILE A 340 5.86 -13.27 20.28
N GLY A 341 5.20 -12.12 20.12
CA GLY A 341 5.36 -10.98 21.03
C GLY A 341 4.93 -11.35 22.46
N TYR A 342 3.78 -12.02 22.61
CA TYR A 342 3.33 -12.48 23.92
C TYR A 342 4.20 -13.60 24.51
N TYR A 343 4.71 -14.49 23.70
CA TYR A 343 5.66 -15.53 24.10
C TYR A 343 6.91 -14.93 24.74
N LEU A 344 7.44 -13.85 24.15
CA LEU A 344 8.65 -13.19 24.63
C LEU A 344 8.44 -12.35 25.89
N TYR A 345 7.35 -11.57 25.95
CA TYR A 345 7.22 -10.49 26.94
C TYR A 345 6.11 -10.70 27.98
N ARG A 346 5.18 -11.63 27.76
CA ARG A 346 4.02 -11.86 28.66
C ARG A 346 3.16 -10.63 28.93
N ASP A 347 3.19 -9.65 28.03
CA ASP A 347 2.45 -8.41 28.19
C ASP A 347 0.94 -8.64 28.02
N PRO A 348 0.09 -8.35 29.03
CA PRO A 348 -1.35 -8.59 28.94
C PRO A 348 -2.04 -7.76 27.84
N ALA A 349 -1.43 -6.68 27.35
CA ALA A 349 -1.95 -5.93 26.21
C ALA A 349 -1.95 -6.78 24.92
N TYR A 350 -0.93 -7.62 24.73
CA TYR A 350 -0.87 -8.54 23.58
C TYR A 350 -1.91 -9.66 23.70
N ALA A 351 -2.10 -10.20 24.90
CA ALA A 351 -3.12 -11.22 25.16
C ALA A 351 -4.54 -10.71 24.83
N ALA A 352 -4.84 -9.44 25.13
CA ALA A 352 -6.13 -8.83 24.80
C ALA A 352 -6.42 -8.79 23.29
N ILE A 353 -5.39 -8.68 22.45
CA ILE A 353 -5.47 -8.68 20.98
C ILE A 353 -5.59 -10.10 20.45
N ILE A 354 -4.80 -11.03 21.00
CA ILE A 354 -4.82 -12.45 20.63
C ILE A 354 -6.21 -13.04 20.85
N LYS A 355 -6.85 -12.74 22.00
CA LYS A 355 -8.20 -13.23 22.34
C LYS A 355 -9.31 -12.81 21.36
N ARG A 356 -9.13 -11.70 20.62
CA ARG A 356 -10.10 -11.24 19.60
C ARG A 356 -9.92 -11.97 18.28
N SER A 357 -8.74 -12.56 18.06
CA SER A 357 -8.47 -13.37 16.89
C SER A 357 -8.90 -14.82 17.11
N GLY A 358 -9.34 -15.47 16.03
CA GLY A 358 -9.63 -16.91 16.02
C GLY A 358 -8.42 -17.80 15.72
N SER A 359 -7.23 -17.22 15.47
CA SER A 359 -6.02 -17.94 15.10
C SER A 359 -4.99 -17.93 16.23
N ARG A 360 -4.27 -19.05 16.42
CA ARG A 360 -3.17 -19.21 17.37
C ARG A 360 -1.96 -19.86 16.69
N ASP A 361 -0.76 -19.40 17.04
CA ASP A 361 0.49 -19.97 16.54
C ASP A 361 0.87 -21.24 17.34
N LEU A 362 1.19 -22.33 16.64
CA LEU A 362 1.53 -23.59 17.32
C LEU A 362 2.87 -23.51 18.06
N LEU A 363 3.85 -22.79 17.52
CA LEU A 363 5.22 -22.81 18.04
C LEU A 363 5.38 -21.84 19.21
N TYR A 364 4.76 -20.66 19.13
CA TYR A 364 4.91 -19.59 20.12
C TYR A 364 3.65 -19.36 20.94
N GLY A 365 2.49 -19.82 20.47
CA GLY A 365 1.20 -19.56 21.13
C GLY A 365 1.15 -20.13 22.53
N VAL A 366 0.88 -19.27 23.50
CA VAL A 366 0.85 -19.63 24.92
C VAL A 366 -0.58 -19.93 25.33
N PRO A 367 -0.88 -21.15 25.80
CA PRO A 367 -2.26 -21.60 25.86
C PRO A 367 -3.15 -20.76 26.77
N GLU A 368 -2.68 -20.55 28.01
CA GLU A 368 -3.42 -19.81 29.02
C GLU A 368 -3.11 -18.33 28.87
N LEU A 369 -4.10 -17.58 28.40
CA LEU A 369 -4.05 -16.12 28.32
C LEU A 369 -4.74 -15.54 29.57
N PRO A 370 -4.24 -14.44 30.14
CA PRO A 370 -4.90 -13.80 31.28
C PRO A 370 -6.33 -13.38 30.91
N GLU A 371 -7.25 -13.50 31.88
CA GLU A 371 -8.66 -13.10 31.72
C GLU A 371 -8.76 -11.62 31.34
N ASP A 372 -7.95 -10.77 31.99
CA ASP A 372 -7.92 -9.33 31.77
C ASP A 372 -6.66 -8.86 31.04
N GLY A 373 -6.81 -7.78 30.27
CA GLY A 373 -5.71 -7.06 29.65
C GLY A 373 -6.21 -5.71 29.12
N PRO A 374 -5.36 -4.66 29.12
CA PRO A 374 -5.80 -3.35 28.68
C PRO A 374 -6.13 -3.37 27.19
N ASP A 375 -7.31 -2.85 26.84
CA ASP A 375 -7.69 -2.63 25.45
C ASP A 375 -7.18 -1.27 24.96
N LEU A 376 -5.97 -1.25 24.43
CA LEU A 376 -5.33 -0.04 23.92
C LEU A 376 -5.96 0.47 22.61
N SER A 377 -6.74 -0.35 21.89
CA SER A 377 -7.38 0.06 20.63
C SER A 377 -8.59 0.97 20.83
N ARG A 378 -9.08 1.15 22.06
CA ARG A 378 -10.25 2.01 22.34
C ARG A 378 -9.94 3.51 22.24
N ASN A 379 -8.72 3.90 22.56
CA ASN A 379 -8.35 5.31 22.68
C ASN A 379 -7.80 5.83 21.36
N SER A 380 -7.95 7.12 21.08
CA SER A 380 -7.17 7.78 20.02
C SER A 380 -5.67 7.64 20.32
N ALA A 381 -4.84 7.48 19.29
CA ALA A 381 -3.39 7.28 19.43
C ALA A 381 -2.62 7.97 18.29
N TYR A 382 -1.30 8.12 18.46
CA TYR A 382 -0.42 8.59 17.40
C TYR A 382 0.97 7.95 17.51
N ALA A 383 1.69 7.95 16.39
CA ALA A 383 3.09 7.54 16.28
C ALA A 383 3.77 8.59 15.41
N ASP A 384 4.63 9.45 15.99
CA ASP A 384 5.10 10.67 15.31
C ASP A 384 6.23 10.42 14.29
N ASN A 385 6.96 9.30 14.35
CA ASN A 385 7.97 8.96 13.34
C ASN A 385 7.32 8.26 12.14
N ALA A 386 6.53 7.20 12.35
CA ALA A 386 5.65 6.66 11.31
C ALA A 386 4.63 7.70 10.81
N GLY A 387 4.37 8.71 11.67
CA GLY A 387 3.50 9.87 11.52
C GLY A 387 2.09 9.49 11.14
N VAL A 388 1.44 8.73 12.00
CA VAL A 388 0.02 8.42 11.90
C VAL A 388 -0.69 8.90 13.15
N ALA A 389 -1.85 9.52 12.99
CA ALA A 389 -2.75 9.87 14.08
C ALA A 389 -4.10 9.17 13.88
N VAL A 390 -4.43 8.24 14.77
CA VAL A 390 -5.66 7.47 14.78
C VAL A 390 -6.64 8.11 15.75
N LEU A 391 -7.76 8.60 15.25
CA LEU A 391 -8.83 9.18 16.05
C LEU A 391 -10.04 8.26 16.08
N ARG A 392 -10.64 8.09 17.28
CA ARG A 392 -11.80 7.22 17.48
C ARG A 392 -12.91 7.93 18.25
N SER A 393 -14.13 7.94 17.72
CA SER A 393 -15.29 8.52 18.41
C SER A 393 -15.51 7.85 19.79
N GLN A 394 -15.80 8.62 20.83
CA GLN A 394 -15.83 8.16 22.24
C GLN A 394 -17.22 8.16 22.88
N THR A 395 -18.28 7.93 22.10
CA THR A 395 -19.64 7.87 22.65
C THR A 395 -19.73 6.82 23.76
N ALA A 396 -20.22 7.22 24.93
CA ALA A 396 -20.43 6.32 26.06
C ALA A 396 -21.37 5.17 25.68
N ASP A 397 -21.08 3.97 26.19
CA ASP A 397 -21.85 2.74 25.98
C ASP A 397 -22.00 2.28 24.50
N ARG A 398 -21.33 2.95 23.56
CA ARG A 398 -21.29 2.53 22.16
C ARG A 398 -20.23 1.45 21.95
N SER A 399 -20.59 0.41 21.22
CA SER A 399 -19.64 -0.65 20.87
C SER A 399 -18.55 -0.12 19.93
N GLN A 400 -17.31 -0.63 20.01
CA GLN A 400 -16.24 -0.21 19.08
C GLN A 400 -16.61 -0.46 17.61
N ARG A 401 -17.43 -1.48 17.32
CA ARG A 401 -17.95 -1.74 15.98
C ARG A 401 -18.71 -0.55 15.41
N GLU A 402 -19.43 0.19 16.23
CA GLU A 402 -20.23 1.35 15.79
C GLU A 402 -19.47 2.68 15.87
N GLN A 403 -18.25 2.67 16.41
CA GLN A 403 -17.40 3.84 16.48
C GLN A 403 -16.79 4.17 15.12
N ILE A 404 -16.62 5.46 14.87
CA ILE A 404 -15.83 5.96 13.75
C ILE A 404 -14.35 5.86 14.14
N GLN A 405 -13.55 5.27 13.27
CA GLN A 405 -12.09 5.30 13.33
C GLN A 405 -11.54 5.97 12.07
N ALA A 406 -10.72 7.00 12.22
CA ALA A 406 -10.11 7.74 11.12
C ALA A 406 -8.61 7.97 11.35
N VAL A 407 -7.82 7.97 10.28
CA VAL A 407 -6.35 8.07 10.36
C VAL A 407 -5.82 9.16 9.44
N LEU A 408 -5.03 10.09 9.98
CA LEU A 408 -4.23 11.03 9.19
C LEU A 408 -2.77 10.62 9.14
N HIS A 409 -2.12 10.84 7.99
CA HIS A 409 -0.71 10.56 7.74
C HIS A 409 0.14 11.84 7.64
N TYR A 410 1.34 11.85 8.21
CA TYR A 410 2.28 12.97 8.30
C TYR A 410 3.74 12.56 8.57
N GLY A 411 4.10 11.27 8.51
CA GLY A 411 5.38 10.76 9.02
C GLY A 411 6.44 10.46 7.99
N ASP A 412 7.43 9.65 8.37
CA ASP A 412 8.56 9.20 7.56
C ASP A 412 8.12 8.72 6.17
N HIS A 413 8.94 8.96 5.14
CA HIS A 413 8.60 8.61 3.77
C HIS A 413 8.41 7.10 3.60
N GLY A 414 9.34 6.27 4.09
CA GLY A 414 9.37 4.84 3.81
C GLY A 414 10.08 4.44 2.51
N TRP A 415 10.88 5.35 1.94
CA TRP A 415 11.75 5.12 0.78
C TRP A 415 11.00 4.55 -0.44
N PHE A 416 11.39 3.39 -0.94
CA PHE A 416 10.80 2.80 -2.15
C PHE A 416 9.33 2.42 -1.99
N HIS A 417 8.93 2.03 -0.77
CA HIS A 417 7.55 1.71 -0.41
C HIS A 417 6.76 2.95 -0.01
N GLY A 418 7.43 4.09 0.13
CA GLY A 418 6.85 5.35 0.55
C GLY A 418 5.88 5.97 -0.46
N HIS A 419 4.73 6.39 0.04
CA HIS A 419 3.75 7.17 -0.72
C HIS A 419 3.97 8.68 -0.52
N PHE A 420 3.60 9.47 -1.53
CA PHE A 420 3.74 10.93 -1.56
C PHE A 420 2.48 11.62 -1.04
N ASP A 421 2.18 11.43 0.25
CA ASP A 421 0.82 11.64 0.76
C ASP A 421 0.72 12.21 2.20
N ARG A 422 1.56 13.19 2.54
CA ARG A 422 1.47 13.87 3.84
C ARG A 422 0.24 14.78 3.87
N THR A 423 -0.55 14.66 4.94
CA THR A 423 -1.93 15.14 5.14
C THR A 423 -3.05 14.26 4.59
N ASN A 424 -2.75 13.06 4.10
CA ASN A 424 -3.77 12.12 3.61
C ASN A 424 -4.72 11.63 4.72
N LEU A 425 -6.02 11.60 4.43
CA LEU A 425 -6.98 10.75 5.15
C LEU A 425 -6.74 9.30 4.71
N LEU A 426 -5.84 8.66 5.44
CA LEU A 426 -5.29 7.35 5.12
C LEU A 426 -6.32 6.23 5.30
N HIS A 427 -7.23 6.39 6.26
CA HIS A 427 -8.21 5.36 6.61
C HIS A 427 -9.44 6.02 7.25
N LEU A 428 -10.63 5.49 6.94
CA LEU A 428 -11.88 5.81 7.62
C LEU A 428 -12.76 4.57 7.62
N SER A 429 -13.11 4.09 8.82
CA SER A 429 -13.93 2.91 8.98
C SER A 429 -15.00 3.06 10.04
N ARG A 430 -16.09 2.31 9.84
CA ARG A 430 -17.17 2.06 10.79
C ARG A 430 -17.80 0.70 10.47
N TYR A 431 -18.36 0.00 11.46
CA TYR A 431 -19.01 -1.31 11.28
C TYR A 431 -18.08 -2.39 10.69
N GLY A 432 -16.77 -2.28 10.93
CA GLY A 432 -15.79 -3.20 10.37
C GLY A 432 -15.57 -3.04 8.86
N ARG A 433 -15.93 -1.90 8.27
CA ARG A 433 -15.78 -1.62 6.84
C ARG A 433 -14.97 -0.35 6.62
N SER A 434 -14.02 -0.38 5.68
CA SER A 434 -13.17 0.77 5.31
C SER A 434 -13.39 1.15 3.85
N PHE A 435 -13.38 2.46 3.55
CA PHE A 435 -13.62 2.97 2.19
C PHE A 435 -12.36 2.99 1.31
N TYR A 436 -11.18 2.99 1.93
CA TYR A 436 -9.91 3.29 1.27
C TYR A 436 -8.72 2.61 1.97
N ASN A 437 -7.73 2.25 1.15
CA ASN A 437 -6.37 1.96 1.55
C ASN A 437 -5.38 2.53 0.52
N PRO A 438 -4.11 2.73 0.88
CA PRO A 438 -3.10 3.31 0.00
C PRO A 438 -2.89 2.56 -1.33
N GLU A 439 -3.09 1.24 -1.32
CA GLU A 439 -2.95 0.33 -2.47
C GLU A 439 -4.28 0.06 -3.19
N MET A 440 -5.30 0.93 -3.06
CA MET A 440 -6.64 0.73 -3.61
C MET A 440 -6.65 0.27 -5.09
N VAL A 441 -5.59 0.60 -5.84
CA VAL A 441 -5.21 -0.02 -7.11
C VAL A 441 -3.75 -0.46 -7.05
N TRP A 442 -3.43 -1.65 -7.58
CA TRP A 442 -2.08 -2.21 -7.50
C TRP A 442 -1.64 -2.87 -8.81
N TYR A 443 -0.67 -2.24 -9.47
CA TYR A 443 -0.14 -2.70 -10.75
C TYR A 443 1.09 -3.63 -10.63
N GLY A 444 1.62 -3.82 -9.41
CA GLY A 444 2.85 -4.56 -9.17
C GLY A 444 4.10 -3.71 -9.40
N TYR A 445 5.17 -4.04 -8.68
CA TYR A 445 6.41 -3.24 -8.69
C TYR A 445 6.94 -2.94 -10.10
N PRO A 446 7.17 -3.92 -10.99
CA PRO A 446 7.82 -3.64 -12.27
C PRO A 446 6.98 -2.80 -13.24
N ASN A 447 5.71 -2.55 -12.93
CA ASN A 447 4.79 -1.80 -13.78
C ASN A 447 5.06 -0.30 -13.67
N PHE A 448 4.99 0.43 -14.80
CA PHE A 448 5.23 1.87 -14.78
C PHE A 448 4.21 2.64 -13.90
N MET A 449 2.97 2.15 -13.80
CA MET A 449 1.90 2.78 -13.00
C MET A 449 2.18 2.78 -11.49
N TYR A 450 3.06 1.91 -11.00
CA TYR A 450 3.40 1.83 -9.58
C TYR A 450 3.93 3.18 -9.05
N LYS A 451 5.03 3.71 -9.61
CA LYS A 451 5.56 5.03 -9.24
C LYS A 451 4.94 6.19 -10.03
N PHE A 452 4.24 5.94 -11.14
CA PHE A 452 3.63 7.01 -11.95
C PHE A 452 2.18 7.34 -11.55
N TYR A 453 1.52 6.49 -10.75
CA TYR A 453 0.16 6.74 -10.26
C TYR A 453 -0.06 6.25 -8.81
N VAL A 454 0.17 4.96 -8.53
CA VAL A 454 -0.25 4.31 -7.26
C VAL A 454 0.27 5.06 -6.04
N GLN A 455 1.53 5.50 -6.03
CA GLN A 455 2.14 6.12 -4.86
C GLN A 455 1.99 7.66 -4.83
N THR A 456 1.46 8.25 -5.89
CA THR A 456 1.40 9.71 -6.08
C THR A 456 0.21 10.34 -5.36
N SER A 457 0.31 11.64 -5.04
CA SER A 457 -0.68 12.39 -4.27
C SER A 457 -2.08 12.43 -4.89
N VAL A 458 -2.19 12.36 -6.23
CA VAL A 458 -3.48 12.40 -6.94
C VAL A 458 -4.34 11.16 -6.72
N SER A 459 -3.75 10.07 -6.21
CA SER A 459 -4.46 8.82 -5.86
C SER A 459 -4.92 8.78 -4.39
N LYS A 460 -4.80 9.90 -3.67
CA LYS A 460 -4.96 9.98 -2.20
C LYS A 460 -6.16 10.83 -1.81
N ASN A 461 -6.51 10.82 -0.52
CA ASN A 461 -7.58 11.64 0.05
C ASN A 461 -6.98 12.88 0.72
N MET A 462 -6.44 13.81 -0.06
CA MET A 462 -5.75 15.02 0.41
C MET A 462 -5.99 16.18 -0.54
N VAL A 463 -5.57 17.39 -0.17
CA VAL A 463 -5.51 18.49 -1.14
C VAL A 463 -4.23 18.36 -1.96
N VAL A 464 -4.36 18.45 -3.28
CA VAL A 464 -3.22 18.48 -4.22
C VAL A 464 -3.06 19.87 -4.83
N VAL A 465 -1.83 20.22 -5.20
CA VAL A 465 -1.48 21.48 -5.88
C VAL A 465 -1.15 21.17 -7.33
N ASP A 466 -1.79 21.87 -8.27
CA ASP A 466 -1.62 21.75 -9.72
C ASP A 466 -1.68 20.30 -10.25
N GLN A 467 -2.42 19.43 -9.57
CA GLN A 467 -2.52 17.98 -9.89
C GLN A 467 -1.16 17.27 -9.90
N LYS A 468 -0.22 17.79 -9.12
CA LYS A 468 1.15 17.29 -8.99
C LYS A 468 1.32 16.39 -7.78
N MET A 469 2.49 15.77 -7.72
CA MET A 469 2.96 14.94 -6.62
C MET A 469 3.66 15.81 -5.58
N GLN A 470 3.30 15.65 -4.31
CA GLN A 470 3.91 16.30 -3.16
C GLN A 470 5.34 15.79 -2.97
N GLU A 471 6.28 16.71 -2.75
CA GLU A 471 7.63 16.37 -2.31
C GLU A 471 7.60 15.81 -0.88
N PRO A 472 8.28 14.68 -0.60
CA PRO A 472 8.34 14.15 0.75
C PRO A 472 9.28 15.02 1.61
N VAL A 473 8.70 15.77 2.55
CA VAL A 473 9.43 16.57 3.54
C VAL A 473 8.93 16.31 4.96
N GLU A 474 9.80 16.57 5.95
CA GLU A 474 9.43 16.42 7.37
C GLU A 474 8.17 17.24 7.67
N SER A 475 7.16 16.56 8.21
CA SER A 475 5.84 17.10 8.49
C SER A 475 5.54 16.91 9.97
N GLN A 476 4.65 17.73 10.53
CA GLN A 476 4.49 17.85 11.98
C GLN A 476 3.03 17.76 12.39
N ARG A 477 2.80 17.14 13.54
CA ARG A 477 1.53 17.19 14.25
C ARG A 477 1.52 18.40 15.20
N LEU A 478 0.63 19.35 14.93
CA LEU A 478 0.50 20.62 15.67
C LEU A 478 -0.51 20.53 16.82
N LEU A 479 -1.47 19.61 16.74
CA LEU A 479 -2.50 19.40 17.75
C LEU A 479 -2.82 17.92 17.84
N PHE A 480 -3.06 17.43 19.05
CA PHE A 480 -3.75 16.15 19.29
C PHE A 480 -4.60 16.30 20.54
N HIS A 481 -5.89 16.02 20.41
CA HIS A 481 -6.87 16.13 21.48
C HIS A 481 -7.75 14.89 21.50
N SER A 482 -7.91 14.33 22.70
CA SER A 482 -8.80 13.23 22.99
C SER A 482 -9.79 13.67 24.07
N GLY A 483 -11.05 13.82 23.70
CA GLY A 483 -12.10 14.32 24.59
C GLY A 483 -13.37 13.48 24.57
N LYS A 484 -14.47 14.03 25.09
CA LYS A 484 -15.75 13.33 25.24
C LYS A 484 -16.72 13.61 24.10
N MET A 485 -16.68 14.82 23.52
CA MET A 485 -17.51 15.24 22.39
C MET A 485 -16.80 15.06 21.06
N MET A 486 -15.47 15.26 21.04
CA MET A 486 -14.68 15.18 19.83
C MET A 486 -13.27 14.67 20.09
N GLN A 487 -12.68 14.11 19.05
CA GLN A 487 -11.24 13.91 18.92
C GLN A 487 -10.75 14.87 17.84
N ALA A 488 -9.57 15.45 18.00
CA ALA A 488 -9.03 16.36 17.00
C ALA A 488 -7.53 16.19 16.81
N THR A 489 -7.06 16.34 15.57
CA THR A 489 -5.62 16.39 15.27
C THR A 489 -5.38 17.36 14.12
N VAL A 490 -4.25 18.08 14.19
CA VAL A 490 -3.81 18.98 13.12
C VAL A 490 -2.43 18.55 12.68
N VAL A 491 -2.25 18.39 11.37
CA VAL A 491 -0.96 18.09 10.75
C VAL A 491 -0.61 19.17 9.73
N GLN A 492 0.69 19.39 9.54
CA GLN A 492 1.21 20.40 8.63
C GLN A 492 2.42 19.89 7.87
N THR A 493 2.49 20.29 6.61
CA THR A 493 3.65 20.15 5.74
C THR A 493 3.90 21.45 4.97
N ASN A 494 5.13 21.65 4.51
CA ASN A 494 5.51 22.79 3.67
C ASN A 494 6.41 22.26 2.55
N ALA A 495 5.79 21.77 1.49
CA ALA A 495 6.42 20.96 0.46
C ALA A 495 6.32 21.62 -0.90
N ARG A 496 7.31 21.39 -1.76
CA ARG A 496 7.17 21.67 -3.20
C ARG A 496 6.30 20.59 -3.85
N TRP A 497 5.86 20.85 -5.07
CA TRP A 497 5.02 19.94 -5.85
C TRP A 497 5.59 19.79 -7.24
N SER A 498 5.71 18.56 -7.73
CA SER A 498 6.35 18.23 -9.00
C SER A 498 5.50 17.32 -9.86
N ASN A 499 5.79 17.26 -11.15
CA ASN A 499 5.36 16.10 -11.93
C ASN A 499 5.90 14.81 -11.28
N PRO A 500 5.13 13.71 -11.31
CA PRO A 500 5.62 12.41 -10.82
C PRO A 500 6.86 11.97 -11.62
N PRO A 501 7.57 10.91 -11.20
CA PRO A 501 8.63 10.30 -11.99
C PRO A 501 8.07 9.92 -13.37
N TYR A 502 8.50 10.59 -14.43
CA TYR A 502 7.93 10.41 -15.76
C TYR A 502 8.11 8.96 -16.23
N GLY A 503 7.00 8.25 -16.43
CA GLY A 503 7.01 6.82 -16.76
C GLY A 503 7.28 5.88 -15.58
N GLY A 504 7.37 6.37 -14.35
CA GLY A 504 7.61 5.56 -13.15
C GLY A 504 9.09 5.24 -12.90
N MET A 505 9.36 4.09 -12.30
CA MET A 505 10.71 3.67 -11.90
C MET A 505 11.42 2.88 -13.01
N VAL A 506 12.71 3.16 -13.21
CA VAL A 506 13.55 2.42 -14.17
C VAL A 506 14.19 1.23 -13.47
N TYR A 507 13.83 0.03 -13.92
CA TYR A 507 14.38 -1.22 -13.42
C TYR A 507 15.57 -1.66 -14.29
N TRP A 508 16.73 -1.86 -13.66
CA TRP A 508 17.99 -2.15 -14.37
C TRP A 508 17.98 -3.49 -15.11
N ASP A 509 17.25 -4.47 -14.58
CA ASP A 509 17.09 -5.83 -15.09
C ASP A 509 16.02 -5.93 -16.19
N GLN A 510 15.27 -4.86 -16.44
CA GLN A 510 14.26 -4.82 -17.49
C GLN A 510 14.86 -4.41 -18.85
N PRO A 511 14.36 -5.00 -19.96
CA PRO A 511 14.92 -4.76 -21.29
C PRO A 511 14.56 -3.39 -21.88
N HIS A 512 13.50 -2.74 -21.37
CA HIS A 512 12.98 -1.48 -21.90
C HIS A 512 13.75 -0.28 -21.36
N LYS A 513 14.31 0.56 -22.23
CA LYS A 513 15.19 1.69 -21.85
C LYS A 513 14.50 3.05 -22.00
N THR A 514 13.38 3.12 -22.70
CA THR A 514 12.50 4.31 -22.77
C THR A 514 11.12 4.03 -22.19
N PHE A 515 10.41 5.07 -21.77
CA PHE A 515 9.03 4.93 -21.29
C PHE A 515 8.09 4.46 -22.42
N ALA A 516 8.26 4.96 -23.66
CA ALA A 516 7.46 4.53 -24.80
C ALA A 516 7.55 3.01 -25.05
N GLU A 517 8.77 2.45 -25.02
CA GLU A 517 8.98 1.00 -25.12
C GLU A 517 8.30 0.24 -24.00
N LYS A 518 8.44 0.72 -22.76
CA LYS A 518 7.85 0.10 -21.57
C LYS A 518 6.33 0.10 -21.62
N SER A 519 5.73 1.25 -21.88
CA SER A 519 4.29 1.44 -22.00
C SER A 519 3.70 0.50 -23.06
N PHE A 520 4.32 0.46 -24.24
CA PHE A 520 3.88 -0.42 -25.32
C PHE A 520 4.07 -1.91 -25.02
N ALA A 521 5.20 -2.30 -24.42
CA ALA A 521 5.46 -3.69 -24.03
C ALA A 521 4.41 -4.22 -23.04
N GLU A 522 3.89 -3.35 -22.19
CA GLU A 522 2.80 -3.63 -21.26
C GLU A 522 1.40 -3.58 -21.90
N GLY A 523 1.31 -3.30 -23.20
CA GLY A 523 0.04 -3.18 -23.92
C GLY A 523 -0.78 -1.96 -23.52
N ARG A 524 -0.13 -0.88 -23.06
CA ARG A 524 -0.76 0.36 -22.61
C ARG A 524 -0.25 1.51 -23.45
N SER A 525 -1.08 2.06 -24.35
CA SER A 525 -0.72 3.30 -25.02
C SER A 525 -0.93 4.49 -24.07
N VAL A 526 0.07 5.34 -23.97
CA VAL A 526 0.04 6.61 -23.23
C VAL A 526 0.61 7.67 -24.17
N PRO A 527 0.06 8.90 -24.22
CA PRO A 527 0.61 9.94 -25.06
C PRO A 527 2.06 10.25 -24.65
N VAL A 528 2.96 10.33 -25.63
CA VAL A 528 4.37 10.69 -25.42
C VAL A 528 4.56 12.10 -26.00
N PRO A 529 4.95 13.10 -25.19
CA PRO A 529 5.17 14.45 -25.69
C PRO A 529 6.39 14.48 -26.65
N GLU A 530 6.45 15.49 -27.52
CA GLU A 530 7.52 15.63 -28.52
C GLU A 530 8.92 15.68 -27.88
N ASN A 531 9.03 16.35 -26.72
CA ASN A 531 10.24 16.45 -25.92
C ASN A 531 10.03 15.80 -24.55
N PRO A 532 10.07 14.46 -24.46
CA PRO A 532 9.77 13.77 -23.22
C PRO A 532 10.85 14.01 -22.16
N PRO A 533 10.48 14.17 -20.87
CA PRO A 533 11.42 14.09 -19.77
C PRO A 533 12.20 12.77 -19.83
N LYS A 534 13.39 12.76 -19.21
CA LYS A 534 14.12 11.50 -19.02
C LYS A 534 13.24 10.52 -18.24
N TYR A 535 13.19 9.26 -18.66
CA TYR A 535 12.47 8.20 -17.95
C TYR A 535 12.92 8.15 -16.47
N GLY A 536 11.95 8.34 -15.55
CA GLY A 536 12.15 8.37 -14.11
C GLY A 536 12.46 9.74 -13.53
N ALA A 537 12.57 10.78 -14.37
CA ALA A 537 12.84 12.13 -13.90
C ALA A 537 11.60 12.76 -13.27
N VAL A 538 11.85 13.46 -12.16
CA VAL A 538 10.90 14.36 -11.50
C VAL A 538 11.19 15.77 -11.98
N THR A 539 10.15 16.50 -12.39
CA THR A 539 10.30 17.80 -13.09
C THR A 539 9.27 18.82 -12.62
N ASP A 540 9.49 20.08 -12.99
CA ASP A 540 8.52 21.18 -12.84
C ASP A 540 8.03 21.41 -11.40
N TYR A 541 9.00 21.56 -10.48
CA TYR A 541 8.71 21.89 -9.08
C TYR A 541 8.07 23.28 -8.92
N SER A 542 7.03 23.36 -8.10
CA SER A 542 6.53 24.60 -7.52
C SER A 542 7.50 25.18 -6.48
N GLU A 543 7.22 26.40 -6.00
CA GLU A 543 7.71 26.81 -4.69
C GLU A 543 7.09 25.96 -3.56
N PRO A 544 7.66 25.99 -2.34
CA PRO A 544 7.01 25.37 -1.19
C PRO A 544 5.61 25.94 -0.94
N VAL A 545 4.65 25.06 -0.76
CA VAL A 545 3.27 25.37 -0.39
C VAL A 545 3.03 24.85 1.02
N LEU A 546 2.67 25.75 1.93
CA LEU A 546 2.20 25.38 3.25
C LEU A 546 0.85 24.68 3.08
N GLN A 547 0.72 23.48 3.61
CA GLN A 547 -0.53 22.73 3.68
C GLN A 547 -0.75 22.28 5.11
N ARG A 548 -1.91 22.64 5.67
CA ARG A 548 -2.33 22.27 7.01
C ARG A 548 -3.70 21.63 6.95
N ARG A 549 -3.85 20.47 7.59
CA ARG A 549 -5.12 19.75 7.69
C ARG A 549 -5.50 19.51 9.14
N LEU A 550 -6.73 19.85 9.48
CA LEU A 550 -7.42 19.45 10.68
C LEU A 550 -8.36 18.27 10.36
N MET A 551 -8.37 17.27 11.24
CA MET A 551 -9.43 16.26 11.31
C MET A 551 -10.08 16.29 12.68
N VAL A 552 -11.40 16.45 12.72
CA VAL A 552 -12.23 16.35 13.93
C VAL A 552 -13.14 15.13 13.77
N VAL A 553 -13.05 14.17 14.69
CA VAL A 553 -13.96 13.02 14.75
C VAL A 553 -14.95 13.27 15.89
N THR A 554 -16.22 13.45 15.55
CA THR A 554 -17.31 13.55 16.53
C THR A 554 -17.87 12.15 16.83
N ASP A 555 -18.95 12.08 17.60
CA ASP A 555 -19.72 10.85 17.76
C ASP A 555 -20.25 10.32 16.42
N ASP A 556 -20.64 11.19 15.50
CA ASP A 556 -21.58 10.82 14.43
C ASP A 556 -21.04 11.11 13.01
N TYR A 557 -20.08 12.01 12.88
CA TYR A 557 -19.49 12.45 11.60
C TYR A 557 -18.07 12.99 11.80
N ILE A 558 -17.37 13.26 10.70
CA ILE A 558 -16.03 13.83 10.66
C ILE A 558 -16.06 15.21 10.01
N VAL A 559 -15.26 16.13 10.52
CA VAL A 559 -14.95 17.40 9.86
C VAL A 559 -13.49 17.37 9.39
N LEU A 560 -13.27 17.68 8.12
CA LEU A 560 -11.95 17.99 7.58
C LEU A 560 -11.90 19.48 7.24
N ALA A 561 -10.85 20.16 7.71
CA ALA A 561 -10.57 21.53 7.31
C ALA A 561 -9.13 21.62 6.78
N ASP A 562 -8.95 22.27 5.64
CA ASP A 562 -7.66 22.44 4.99
C ASP A 562 -7.33 23.91 4.82
N TYR A 563 -6.07 24.28 5.07
CA TYR A 563 -5.48 25.56 4.72
C TYR A 563 -4.26 25.36 3.83
N LEU A 564 -4.22 26.09 2.72
CA LEU A 564 -3.07 26.17 1.84
C LEU A 564 -2.63 27.61 1.64
N LYS A 565 -1.31 27.82 1.63
CA LYS A 565 -0.68 29.13 1.35
C LYS A 565 0.57 28.97 0.50
N ALA A 566 0.64 29.74 -0.57
CA ALA A 566 1.73 29.78 -1.54
C ALA A 566 2.12 31.24 -1.88
N GLU A 567 3.25 31.41 -2.55
CA GLU A 567 3.69 32.73 -3.01
C GLU A 567 3.02 33.13 -4.34
N LYS A 568 2.81 32.14 -5.23
CA LYS A 568 2.14 32.27 -6.53
C LYS A 568 0.74 31.67 -6.49
N GLU A 569 0.01 31.92 -7.56
CA GLU A 569 -1.31 31.32 -7.75
C GLU A 569 -1.17 29.88 -8.24
N HIS A 570 -1.98 29.01 -7.66
CA HIS A 570 -2.06 27.59 -7.98
C HIS A 570 -3.51 27.12 -8.09
N VAL A 571 -3.70 25.97 -8.71
CA VAL A 571 -4.95 25.20 -8.63
C VAL A 571 -4.83 24.24 -7.45
N PHE A 572 -5.75 24.34 -6.49
CA PHE A 572 -5.86 23.45 -5.35
C PHE A 572 -7.08 22.57 -5.50
N GLU A 573 -6.93 21.27 -5.30
CA GLU A 573 -8.04 20.32 -5.43
C GLU A 573 -8.10 19.37 -4.23
N SER A 574 -9.19 19.42 -3.46
CA SER A 574 -9.45 18.51 -2.34
C SER A 574 -9.99 17.19 -2.87
N LEU A 575 -9.24 16.10 -2.68
CA LEU A 575 -9.51 14.80 -3.27
C LEU A 575 -10.18 13.82 -2.30
N PHE A 576 -11.09 13.01 -2.85
CA PHE A 576 -11.66 11.83 -2.20
C PHE A 576 -11.78 10.65 -3.17
N GLN A 577 -11.40 9.46 -2.74
CA GLN A 577 -11.40 8.24 -3.54
C GLN A 577 -12.62 7.38 -3.18
N MET A 578 -13.74 7.65 -3.84
CA MET A 578 -15.06 7.14 -3.49
C MET A 578 -15.51 5.98 -4.39
N LYS A 579 -16.50 5.19 -3.98
CA LYS A 579 -17.07 4.09 -4.77
C LYS A 579 -18.59 4.14 -4.73
N GLY A 580 -19.26 3.65 -5.77
CA GLY A 580 -20.72 3.54 -5.77
C GLY A 580 -21.42 4.90 -5.82
N PHE A 581 -20.97 5.79 -6.69
CA PHE A 581 -21.52 7.14 -6.84
C PHE A 581 -23.02 7.09 -7.17
N GLN A 582 -23.85 7.72 -6.33
CA GLN A 582 -25.31 7.77 -6.48
C GLN A 582 -25.81 9.11 -7.04
N GLY A 583 -25.00 10.16 -6.96
CA GLY A 583 -25.33 11.49 -7.45
C GLY A 583 -24.76 12.62 -6.60
N VAL A 584 -24.96 13.84 -7.10
CA VAL A 584 -24.63 15.10 -6.41
C VAL A 584 -25.88 15.95 -6.27
N GLU A 585 -26.15 16.44 -5.06
CA GLU A 585 -27.20 17.42 -4.74
C GLU A 585 -26.55 18.80 -4.48
N GLY A 586 -27.17 19.88 -4.95
CA GLY A 586 -26.63 21.25 -4.78
C GLY A 586 -25.65 21.70 -5.87
N ALA A 587 -25.34 20.85 -6.84
CA ALA A 587 -24.55 21.19 -8.03
C ALA A 587 -25.24 20.76 -9.31
N LYS A 588 -24.87 21.37 -10.44
CA LYS A 588 -25.40 21.06 -11.77
C LYS A 588 -24.27 20.55 -12.66
N PHE A 589 -24.55 19.54 -13.48
CA PHE A 589 -23.64 19.09 -14.51
C PHE A 589 -23.25 20.27 -15.41
N ALA A 590 -21.95 20.48 -15.58
CA ALA A 590 -21.36 21.56 -16.35
C ALA A 590 -20.80 21.05 -17.68
N ARG A 591 -19.97 19.99 -17.62
CA ARG A 591 -19.31 19.41 -18.79
C ARG A 591 -18.79 18.01 -18.50
N HIS A 592 -18.37 17.31 -19.55
CA HIS A 592 -17.65 16.06 -19.48
C HIS A 592 -16.29 16.19 -20.18
N THR A 593 -15.24 15.57 -19.62
CA THR A 593 -13.91 15.45 -20.24
C THR A 593 -13.42 14.00 -20.18
N GLY A 594 -12.70 13.56 -21.21
CA GLY A 594 -12.18 12.18 -21.27
C GLY A 594 -11.10 11.89 -20.22
N GLN A 595 -10.37 12.93 -19.81
CA GLN A 595 -9.33 12.89 -18.78
C GLN A 595 -9.52 14.05 -17.80
N TRP A 596 -9.02 13.90 -16.57
CA TRP A 596 -8.95 14.99 -15.59
C TRP A 596 -7.98 16.09 -16.06
N ASN A 597 -6.80 15.69 -16.52
CA ASN A 597 -5.82 16.56 -17.17
C ASN A 597 -5.07 15.78 -18.27
N PRO A 598 -5.10 16.22 -19.54
CA PRO A 598 -4.47 15.50 -20.64
C PRO A 598 -2.93 15.65 -20.70
N ASP A 599 -2.30 16.36 -19.77
CA ASP A 599 -0.84 16.51 -19.75
C ASP A 599 -0.13 15.15 -19.61
N PRO A 600 0.65 14.71 -20.63
CA PRO A 600 1.26 13.40 -20.64
C PRO A 600 2.38 13.20 -19.61
N VAL A 601 2.85 14.26 -18.94
CA VAL A 601 3.86 14.12 -17.89
C VAL A 601 3.26 13.95 -16.48
N GLY A 602 1.96 14.23 -16.30
CA GLY A 602 1.28 14.21 -15.00
C GLY A 602 0.52 12.91 -14.71
N SER A 603 0.29 12.58 -13.44
CA SER A 603 -0.48 11.39 -13.03
C SER A 603 -1.99 11.54 -13.22
N ALA A 604 -2.51 12.77 -13.20
CA ALA A 604 -3.94 13.03 -13.35
C ALA A 604 -4.50 12.61 -14.72
N GLN A 605 -3.63 12.42 -15.72
CA GLN A 605 -4.00 11.91 -17.04
C GLN A 605 -4.68 10.55 -17.00
N PHE A 606 -4.42 9.74 -15.98
CA PHE A 606 -4.95 8.38 -15.87
C PHE A 606 -6.34 8.33 -15.22
N VAL A 607 -6.82 9.43 -14.64
CA VAL A 607 -8.21 9.56 -14.20
C VAL A 607 -9.04 9.98 -15.41
N THR A 608 -9.95 9.10 -15.84
CA THR A 608 -10.73 9.26 -17.07
C THR A 608 -12.22 9.39 -16.79
N ASP A 609 -13.08 9.56 -17.81
CA ASP A 609 -14.54 9.60 -17.66
C ASP A 609 -14.97 10.63 -16.60
N CYS A 610 -14.55 11.88 -16.82
CA CYS A 610 -14.62 12.94 -15.82
C CYS A 610 -15.83 13.84 -16.07
N ASP A 611 -16.83 13.72 -15.20
CA ASP A 611 -17.96 14.63 -15.16
C ASP A 611 -17.67 15.80 -14.22
N TRP A 612 -17.94 17.02 -14.69
CA TRP A 612 -17.73 18.26 -13.96
C TRP A 612 -19.07 18.88 -13.57
N TYR A 613 -19.13 19.40 -12.36
CA TYR A 613 -20.31 20.01 -11.77
C TYR A 613 -19.97 21.39 -11.21
N ASP A 614 -20.86 22.36 -11.45
CA ASP A 614 -20.80 23.68 -10.83
C ASP A 614 -21.87 23.78 -9.73
N GLY A 615 -21.47 24.16 -8.53
CA GLY A 615 -22.36 24.22 -7.37
C GLY A 615 -22.09 25.40 -6.44
N GLU A 616 -23.08 25.71 -5.61
CA GLU A 616 -22.94 26.62 -4.48
C GLU A 616 -23.03 25.81 -3.19
N ALA A 617 -22.10 26.03 -2.26
CA ALA A 617 -22.04 25.30 -1.01
C ALA A 617 -23.33 25.51 -0.17
N PRO A 618 -23.83 24.47 0.53
CA PRO A 618 -23.28 23.13 0.62
C PRO A 618 -23.63 22.26 -0.60
N VAL A 619 -22.67 21.47 -1.07
CA VAL A 619 -22.90 20.40 -2.06
C VAL A 619 -22.80 19.05 -1.37
N LEU A 620 -23.67 18.11 -1.71
CA LEU A 620 -23.71 16.75 -1.15
C LEU A 620 -23.48 15.71 -2.25
N GLY A 621 -22.39 14.95 -2.16
CA GLY A 621 -22.19 13.72 -2.91
C GLY A 621 -22.62 12.50 -2.09
N ARG A 622 -23.34 11.55 -2.73
CA ARG A 622 -23.76 10.29 -2.10
C ARG A 622 -23.03 9.11 -2.72
N TYR A 623 -22.56 8.21 -1.86
CA TYR A 623 -21.77 7.04 -2.24
C TYR A 623 -22.19 5.81 -1.45
N GLU A 624 -22.13 4.64 -2.10
CA GLU A 624 -22.50 3.36 -1.50
C GLU A 624 -21.40 2.31 -1.76
N PHE A 625 -20.70 1.91 -0.72
CA PHE A 625 -19.66 0.88 -0.80
C PHE A 625 -20.26 -0.47 -0.41
N CYS A 626 -20.21 -1.42 -1.34
CA CYS A 626 -20.63 -2.79 -1.12
C CYS A 626 -19.44 -3.69 -0.76
N PHE A 627 -19.63 -4.57 0.22
CA PHE A 627 -18.67 -5.58 0.67
C PHE A 627 -19.38 -6.95 0.75
N GLY A 628 -18.65 -8.02 0.42
CA GLY A 628 -19.21 -9.37 0.39
C GLY A 628 -19.95 -9.72 -0.92
N PRO A 629 -20.89 -10.66 -0.89
CA PRO A 629 -21.62 -11.10 -2.09
C PRO A 629 -22.30 -9.92 -2.83
N GLY A 630 -22.08 -9.84 -4.15
CA GLY A 630 -22.62 -8.77 -5.01
C GLY A 630 -21.76 -7.50 -5.07
N ALA A 631 -20.71 -7.38 -4.26
CA ALA A 631 -19.73 -6.32 -4.38
C ALA A 631 -18.82 -6.56 -5.59
N ASP A 632 -18.74 -5.59 -6.49
CA ASP A 632 -17.80 -5.64 -7.60
C ASP A 632 -16.51 -4.91 -7.23
N ASN A 633 -15.54 -5.66 -6.72
CA ASN A 633 -14.20 -5.16 -6.37
C ASN A 633 -13.16 -5.45 -7.46
N SER A 634 -13.58 -5.87 -8.65
CA SER A 634 -12.66 -6.16 -9.75
C SER A 634 -11.78 -4.94 -10.07
N GLY A 635 -10.48 -5.19 -10.29
CA GLY A 635 -9.50 -4.14 -10.55
C GLY A 635 -9.06 -3.29 -9.35
N THR A 636 -9.59 -3.53 -8.15
CA THR A 636 -9.19 -2.83 -6.92
C THR A 636 -8.64 -3.80 -5.87
N ARG A 637 -7.76 -3.33 -4.97
CA ARG A 637 -7.44 -4.05 -3.73
C ARG A 637 -8.37 -3.56 -2.63
N ALA A 638 -9.48 -4.27 -2.44
CA ALA A 638 -10.40 -3.99 -1.35
C ALA A 638 -9.81 -4.44 0.00
N ASP A 639 -10.03 -3.66 1.06
CA ASP A 639 -9.66 -4.07 2.42
C ASP A 639 -10.51 -5.25 2.89
N SER A 640 -9.93 -6.02 3.80
CA SER A 640 -10.60 -7.12 4.49
C SER A 640 -11.68 -6.60 5.46
N SER A 641 -12.85 -6.29 4.90
CA SER A 641 -14.00 -5.69 5.57
C SER A 641 -15.10 -6.71 5.88
N GLU A 642 -15.98 -6.40 6.83
CA GLU A 642 -17.20 -7.19 7.07
C GLU A 642 -18.20 -7.03 5.91
N ASP A 643 -18.92 -8.10 5.57
CA ASP A 643 -19.97 -8.08 4.54
C ASP A 643 -21.05 -7.04 4.83
N GLY A 644 -21.62 -6.43 3.78
CA GLY A 644 -22.69 -5.45 3.87
C GLY A 644 -22.33 -4.13 3.19
N VAL A 645 -23.03 -3.06 3.56
CA VAL A 645 -22.90 -1.75 2.92
C VAL A 645 -22.29 -0.74 3.88
N LEU A 646 -21.49 0.18 3.34
CA LEU A 646 -21.11 1.42 4.02
C LEU A 646 -21.44 2.59 3.10
N LYS A 647 -22.42 3.40 3.49
CA LYS A 647 -22.81 4.62 2.79
C LYS A 647 -21.99 5.80 3.28
N PHE A 648 -21.73 6.73 2.37
CA PHE A 648 -21.04 7.97 2.66
C PHE A 648 -21.81 9.17 2.09
N ASP A 649 -22.11 10.11 2.98
CA ASP A 649 -22.48 11.47 2.59
C ASP A 649 -21.21 12.34 2.67
N LEU A 650 -20.78 12.87 1.53
CA LEU A 650 -19.67 13.82 1.38
C LEU A 650 -20.26 15.22 1.21
N ARG A 651 -20.18 16.07 2.24
CA ARG A 651 -20.70 17.44 2.22
C ARG A 651 -19.56 18.45 2.13
N THR A 652 -19.47 19.16 1.02
CA THR A 652 -18.45 20.18 0.78
C THR A 652 -19.05 21.56 1.08
N LEU A 653 -18.53 22.22 2.12
CA LEU A 653 -19.09 23.44 2.71
C LEU A 653 -18.30 24.70 2.32
N TRP A 654 -17.04 24.54 1.94
CA TRP A 654 -16.17 25.63 1.47
C TRP A 654 -15.19 25.10 0.43
N PRO A 655 -14.88 25.84 -0.67
CA PRO A 655 -15.33 27.20 -1.01
C PRO A 655 -16.83 27.32 -1.27
N LEU A 656 -17.37 28.54 -1.20
CA LEU A 656 -18.81 28.79 -1.40
C LEU A 656 -19.24 28.54 -2.85
N LYS A 657 -18.37 28.84 -3.82
CA LYS A 657 -18.54 28.45 -5.22
C LYS A 657 -17.62 27.29 -5.50
N GLN A 658 -18.16 26.22 -6.07
CA GLN A 658 -17.45 24.96 -6.21
C GLN A 658 -17.52 24.49 -7.66
N GLU A 659 -16.35 24.16 -8.20
CA GLU A 659 -16.23 23.27 -9.36
C GLU A 659 -15.82 21.90 -8.82
N ILE A 660 -16.59 20.86 -9.15
CA ILE A 660 -16.41 19.50 -8.63
C ILE A 660 -16.27 18.53 -9.79
N MET A 661 -15.22 17.72 -9.77
CA MET A 661 -15.01 16.64 -10.74
C MET A 661 -15.31 15.29 -10.09
N VAL A 662 -15.96 14.39 -10.82
CA VAL A 662 -16.12 12.97 -10.49
C VAL A 662 -15.60 12.16 -11.67
N GLY A 663 -14.45 11.50 -11.51
CA GLY A 663 -13.74 10.80 -12.58
C GLY A 663 -13.37 9.37 -12.22
N ALA A 664 -13.33 8.46 -13.19
CA ALA A 664 -12.96 7.06 -13.00
C ALA A 664 -11.47 6.88 -12.68
N VAL A 665 -11.18 6.12 -11.62
CA VAL A 665 -9.82 5.69 -11.27
C VAL A 665 -9.34 4.64 -12.30
N PRO A 666 -8.04 4.62 -12.67
CA PRO A 666 -7.46 3.55 -13.48
C PRO A 666 -7.34 2.27 -12.63
N GLU A 667 -8.45 1.58 -12.44
CA GLU A 667 -8.48 0.26 -11.79
C GLU A 667 -7.74 -0.77 -12.65
N VAL A 668 -7.26 -1.88 -12.08
CA VAL A 668 -6.41 -2.86 -12.76
C VAL A 668 -7.25 -3.86 -13.56
N HIS A 669 -7.55 -3.52 -14.80
CA HIS A 669 -8.18 -4.41 -15.78
C HIS A 669 -7.19 -4.85 -16.86
N GLY A 670 -7.61 -5.77 -17.74
CA GLY A 670 -6.75 -6.30 -18.80
C GLY A 670 -6.24 -5.22 -19.76
N SER A 671 -4.98 -5.34 -20.17
CA SER A 671 -4.38 -4.56 -21.27
C SER A 671 -3.86 -5.49 -22.35
N ARG A 672 -3.83 -5.04 -23.61
CA ARG A 672 -3.22 -5.82 -24.70
C ARG A 672 -2.78 -4.96 -25.86
N ARG A 673 -1.80 -5.44 -26.61
CA ARG A 673 -1.40 -4.84 -27.90
C ARG A 673 -2.35 -5.33 -28.98
N VAL A 674 -2.82 -4.40 -29.81
CA VAL A 674 -3.83 -4.63 -30.83
C VAL A 674 -3.34 -4.05 -32.14
N LYS A 675 -3.31 -4.87 -33.19
CA LYS A 675 -3.18 -4.39 -34.57
C LYS A 675 -4.56 -4.11 -35.13
N TYR A 676 -4.73 -2.97 -35.78
CA TYR A 676 -5.93 -2.63 -36.56
C TYR A 676 -5.58 -2.44 -38.03
N SER A 677 -6.55 -2.62 -38.91
CA SER A 677 -6.42 -2.27 -40.33
C SER A 677 -7.75 -1.83 -40.94
N VAL A 678 -7.69 -0.84 -41.83
CA VAL A 678 -8.77 -0.40 -42.71
C VAL A 678 -8.41 -0.78 -44.13
N LYS A 679 -9.25 -1.58 -44.79
CA LYS A 679 -8.99 -2.11 -46.13
C LYS A 679 -10.15 -1.89 -47.08
N SER A 680 -9.91 -2.05 -48.38
CA SER A 680 -10.93 -2.15 -49.43
C SER A 680 -10.46 -3.24 -50.41
N GLY A 681 -10.95 -4.47 -50.24
CA GLY A 681 -10.39 -5.64 -50.93
C GLY A 681 -8.92 -5.83 -50.53
N ASP A 682 -8.04 -6.01 -51.52
CA ASP A 682 -6.60 -6.21 -51.27
C ASP A 682 -5.85 -4.92 -50.88
N LYS A 683 -6.49 -3.74 -51.01
CA LYS A 683 -5.86 -2.46 -50.70
C LYS A 683 -5.95 -2.14 -49.21
N VAL A 684 -4.81 -2.00 -48.53
CA VAL A 684 -4.73 -1.47 -47.16
C VAL A 684 -4.68 0.05 -47.20
N LEU A 685 -5.62 0.72 -46.54
CA LEU A 685 -5.72 2.19 -46.49
C LEU A 685 -5.07 2.76 -45.22
N ALA A 686 -5.21 2.04 -44.11
CA ALA A 686 -4.46 2.29 -42.89
C ALA A 686 -4.22 0.97 -42.15
N GLU A 687 -3.10 0.86 -41.47
CA GLU A 687 -2.86 -0.15 -40.45
C GLU A 687 -1.97 0.45 -39.35
N GLY A 688 -2.13 -0.05 -38.13
CA GLY A 688 -1.37 0.43 -36.99
C GLY A 688 -1.45 -0.52 -35.82
N ILE A 689 -0.67 -0.24 -34.78
CA ILE A 689 -0.67 -1.01 -33.53
C ILE A 689 -0.85 -0.05 -32.37
N THR A 690 -1.69 -0.40 -31.41
CA THR A 690 -1.88 0.36 -30.18
C THR A 690 -2.01 -0.58 -28.98
N GLY A 691 -1.58 -0.14 -27.81
CA GLY A 691 -1.92 -0.77 -26.53
C GLY A 691 -3.29 -0.30 -26.08
N VAL A 692 -4.28 -1.20 -26.07
CA VAL A 692 -5.62 -0.87 -25.57
C VAL A 692 -5.65 -1.01 -24.05
N TRP A 693 -5.92 0.12 -23.41
CA TRP A 693 -5.97 0.35 -21.97
C TRP A 693 -6.75 1.66 -21.73
N VAL A 694 -6.78 2.21 -20.52
CA VAL A 694 -7.60 3.37 -20.12
C VAL A 694 -7.49 4.59 -21.05
N LEU A 695 -6.32 4.82 -21.69
CA LEU A 695 -6.09 5.89 -22.69
C LEU A 695 -5.88 5.38 -24.12
N GLY A 696 -6.00 4.06 -24.33
CA GLY A 696 -5.65 3.41 -25.57
C GLY A 696 -6.66 3.64 -26.68
N SER A 697 -6.48 4.74 -27.43
CA SER A 697 -7.28 5.09 -28.60
C SER A 697 -6.41 5.55 -29.76
N VAL A 698 -6.92 5.41 -30.99
CA VAL A 698 -6.26 5.89 -32.21
C VAL A 698 -7.30 6.49 -33.14
N ASP A 699 -7.08 7.74 -33.55
CA ASP A 699 -7.86 8.34 -34.62
C ASP A 699 -7.32 7.90 -35.98
N VAL A 700 -8.22 7.45 -36.84
CA VAL A 700 -7.95 7.00 -38.20
C VAL A 700 -8.64 7.95 -39.16
N ASP A 701 -7.88 8.49 -40.11
CA ASP A 701 -8.39 9.37 -41.16
C ASP A 701 -7.75 8.98 -42.51
N VAL A 702 -8.53 8.35 -43.39
CA VAL A 702 -8.03 7.77 -44.65
C VAL A 702 -8.82 8.24 -45.88
N PRO A 703 -8.16 8.37 -47.04
CA PRO A 703 -8.85 8.67 -48.29
C PRO A 703 -9.63 7.45 -48.80
N VAL A 704 -10.87 7.68 -49.22
CA VAL A 704 -11.79 6.61 -49.70
C VAL A 704 -12.47 6.97 -51.03
N GLU A 705 -12.00 8.02 -51.71
CA GLU A 705 -12.55 8.43 -53.00
C GLU A 705 -12.49 7.30 -54.04
N GLY A 706 -13.63 7.03 -54.67
CA GLY A 706 -13.78 5.99 -55.68
C GLY A 706 -13.84 4.55 -55.14
N LEU A 707 -13.88 4.37 -53.81
CA LEU A 707 -14.06 3.07 -53.18
C LEU A 707 -15.54 2.80 -52.90
N ASN A 708 -15.97 1.55 -53.12
CA ASN A 708 -17.36 1.12 -52.87
C ASN A 708 -17.54 0.45 -51.50
N SER A 709 -16.47 0.04 -50.83
CA SER A 709 -16.56 -0.60 -49.52
C SER A 709 -15.31 -0.38 -48.67
N LEU A 710 -15.46 -0.56 -47.36
CA LEU A 710 -14.36 -0.61 -46.40
C LEU A 710 -14.51 -1.83 -45.49
N GLU A 711 -13.40 -2.44 -45.12
CA GLU A 711 -13.30 -3.47 -44.09
C GLU A 711 -12.50 -2.91 -42.93
N LEU A 712 -13.14 -2.81 -41.76
CA LEU A 712 -12.49 -2.44 -40.51
C LEU A 712 -12.15 -3.73 -39.76
N LEU A 713 -10.88 -3.94 -39.42
CA LEU A 713 -10.38 -5.22 -38.90
C LEU A 713 -9.39 -5.03 -37.75
N THR A 714 -9.24 -6.08 -36.94
CA THR A 714 -8.20 -6.23 -35.92
C THR A 714 -7.65 -7.66 -35.88
N ASP A 715 -6.41 -7.84 -35.42
CA ASP A 715 -5.77 -9.15 -35.21
C ASP A 715 -6.27 -9.92 -33.98
N GLN A 716 -7.09 -9.28 -33.14
CA GLN A 716 -7.56 -9.87 -31.90
C GLN A 716 -8.62 -10.95 -32.12
N LYS A 717 -8.48 -12.05 -31.37
CA LYS A 717 -9.50 -13.10 -31.29
C LYS A 717 -10.69 -12.65 -30.45
N ASP A 718 -10.41 -12.08 -29.28
CA ASP A 718 -11.41 -11.45 -28.42
C ASP A 718 -11.53 -9.96 -28.77
N LYS A 719 -12.72 -9.59 -29.23
CA LYS A 719 -13.05 -8.29 -29.81
C LYS A 719 -14.22 -7.62 -29.08
N ASN A 720 -14.68 -8.24 -28.00
CA ASN A 720 -15.95 -7.90 -27.35
C ASN A 720 -15.96 -6.50 -26.71
N ASN A 721 -14.77 -5.95 -26.46
CA ASN A 721 -14.59 -4.59 -25.94
C ASN A 721 -13.87 -3.67 -26.93
N LEU A 722 -13.75 -4.02 -28.21
CA LEU A 722 -13.08 -3.21 -29.23
C LEU A 722 -14.09 -2.60 -30.19
N PHE A 723 -13.94 -1.30 -30.45
CA PHE A 723 -14.91 -0.55 -31.25
C PHE A 723 -14.24 0.48 -32.16
N TRP A 724 -14.97 0.83 -33.23
CA TRP A 724 -14.71 2.00 -34.06
C TRP A 724 -15.81 3.03 -33.77
N ALA A 725 -15.50 3.99 -32.91
CA ALA A 725 -16.38 5.07 -32.54
C ALA A 725 -16.24 6.27 -33.48
N ASN A 726 -17.19 7.21 -33.39
CA ASN A 726 -17.19 8.44 -34.20
C ASN A 726 -16.99 8.19 -35.71
N ALA A 727 -17.48 7.05 -36.21
CA ALA A 727 -17.28 6.64 -37.59
C ALA A 727 -18.12 7.49 -38.54
N ARG A 728 -17.46 8.13 -39.51
CA ARG A 728 -18.09 9.06 -40.45
C ARG A 728 -17.33 9.14 -41.77
N ILE A 729 -18.05 9.43 -42.84
CA ILE A 729 -17.43 9.82 -44.11
C ILE A 729 -17.44 11.34 -44.27
N VAL A 730 -16.48 11.86 -45.02
CA VAL A 730 -16.49 13.23 -45.53
C VAL A 730 -16.74 13.15 -47.03
N THR A 731 -17.73 13.88 -47.54
CA THR A 731 -18.07 13.96 -48.97
C THR A 731 -17.29 15.06 -49.69
N LYS A 732 -17.35 15.11 -51.03
CA LYS A 732 -16.62 16.10 -51.85
C LYS A 732 -16.91 17.56 -51.48
N ASP A 733 -18.12 17.86 -51.04
CA ASP A 733 -18.57 19.18 -50.59
C ASP A 733 -18.21 19.47 -49.12
N GLY A 734 -17.49 18.57 -48.45
CA GLY A 734 -17.00 18.74 -47.08
C GLY A 734 -17.99 18.34 -45.98
N LYS A 735 -19.17 17.80 -46.33
CA LYS A 735 -20.16 17.34 -45.35
C LYS A 735 -19.68 16.07 -44.65
N GLU A 736 -19.75 16.05 -43.31
CA GLU A 736 -19.51 14.83 -42.52
C GLU A 736 -20.83 14.07 -42.33
N ILE A 737 -20.86 12.80 -42.72
CA ILE A 737 -22.03 11.91 -42.60
C ILE A 737 -21.67 10.76 -41.66
N PRO A 738 -22.32 10.66 -40.48
CA PRO A 738 -22.11 9.54 -39.56
C PRO A 738 -22.52 8.19 -40.16
N ILE A 739 -21.76 7.15 -39.84
CA ILE A 739 -22.06 5.76 -40.24
C ILE A 739 -22.66 5.03 -39.04
N THR A 740 -23.98 4.86 -39.06
CA THR A 740 -24.73 4.21 -37.97
C THR A 740 -25.18 2.78 -38.30
N LYS A 741 -25.20 2.42 -39.59
CA LYS A 741 -25.55 1.06 -40.03
C LYS A 741 -24.56 0.04 -39.44
N ASN A 742 -25.09 -1.02 -38.81
CA ASN A 742 -24.33 -2.06 -38.09
C ASN A 742 -23.65 -1.58 -36.79
N SER A 743 -23.95 -0.37 -36.31
CA SER A 743 -23.45 0.07 -34.99
C SER A 743 -24.21 -0.59 -33.85
N VAL A 744 -23.55 -0.67 -32.70
CA VAL A 744 -24.13 -1.07 -31.41
C VAL A 744 -24.14 0.14 -30.47
N ASP A 745 -25.07 0.15 -29.52
CA ASP A 745 -25.26 1.22 -28.53
C ASP A 745 -24.81 0.82 -27.11
N LYS A 746 -24.38 -0.44 -26.94
CA LYS A 746 -23.91 -1.02 -25.68
C LYS A 746 -22.74 -1.96 -25.92
N ASP A 747 -21.92 -2.14 -24.88
CA ASP A 747 -20.87 -3.14 -24.87
C ASP A 747 -21.43 -4.58 -24.81
N SER A 748 -20.54 -5.56 -24.90
CA SER A 748 -20.88 -6.99 -24.88
C SER A 748 -21.58 -7.51 -23.61
N SER A 749 -21.52 -6.77 -22.50
CA SER A 749 -22.16 -7.08 -21.22
C SER A 749 -23.31 -6.10 -20.87
N GLY A 750 -23.70 -5.24 -21.81
CA GLY A 750 -24.83 -4.32 -21.67
C GLY A 750 -24.51 -2.97 -21.02
N GLY A 751 -23.23 -2.66 -20.81
CA GLY A 751 -22.73 -1.37 -20.32
C GLY A 751 -22.56 -0.30 -21.43
N PRO A 752 -22.16 0.93 -21.07
CA PRO A 752 -21.91 2.00 -22.01
C PRO A 752 -20.60 1.79 -22.79
N ILE A 753 -20.54 2.26 -24.04
CA ILE A 753 -19.29 2.20 -24.82
C ILE A 753 -18.48 3.47 -24.57
N LYS A 754 -17.34 3.35 -23.89
CA LYS A 754 -16.43 4.47 -23.62
C LYS A 754 -15.03 4.21 -24.17
N ILE A 755 -14.49 5.10 -25.00
CA ILE A 755 -13.09 5.03 -25.45
C ILE A 755 -12.33 6.23 -24.90
N ALA A 756 -11.24 5.98 -24.18
CA ALA A 756 -10.44 7.01 -23.50
C ALA A 756 -11.29 7.96 -22.63
N GLY A 757 -12.25 7.38 -21.90
CA GLY A 757 -13.18 8.11 -21.03
C GLY A 757 -14.33 8.81 -21.75
N ILE A 758 -14.37 8.84 -23.09
CA ILE A 758 -15.45 9.49 -23.84
C ILE A 758 -16.54 8.47 -24.17
N LYS A 759 -17.78 8.75 -23.74
CA LYS A 759 -18.96 7.97 -24.09
C LYS A 759 -19.36 8.16 -25.55
N TYR A 760 -19.68 7.07 -26.23
CA TYR A 760 -20.28 7.08 -27.56
C TYR A 760 -21.66 6.41 -27.53
N GLU A 761 -22.69 7.11 -28.02
CA GLU A 761 -24.05 6.56 -28.10
C GLU A 761 -24.15 5.40 -29.09
N GLN A 762 -23.28 5.38 -30.11
CA GLN A 762 -23.16 4.31 -31.08
C GLN A 762 -21.71 4.13 -31.51
N ALA A 763 -21.29 2.88 -31.66
CA ALA A 763 -19.99 2.53 -32.23
C ALA A 763 -20.10 1.30 -33.12
N LEU A 764 -19.25 1.23 -34.13
CA LEU A 764 -19.15 0.05 -34.99
C LEU A 764 -18.33 -1.05 -34.28
N PRO A 765 -18.71 -2.33 -34.40
CA PRO A 765 -17.90 -3.44 -33.90
C PRO A 765 -16.50 -3.47 -34.51
N ALA A 766 -15.53 -4.06 -33.79
CA ALA A 766 -14.13 -4.15 -34.22
C ALA A 766 -13.93 -4.71 -35.65
N HIS A 767 -14.78 -5.65 -36.06
CA HIS A 767 -14.83 -6.24 -37.40
C HIS A 767 -16.15 -5.86 -38.08
N VAL A 768 -16.09 -5.04 -39.12
CA VAL A 768 -17.27 -4.66 -39.89
C VAL A 768 -16.90 -4.31 -41.32
N THR A 769 -17.78 -4.65 -42.26
CA THR A 769 -17.71 -4.18 -43.65
C THR A 769 -18.73 -3.08 -43.86
N LEU A 770 -18.27 -1.94 -44.36
CA LEU A 770 -19.06 -0.76 -44.68
C LEU A 770 -19.27 -0.69 -46.19
N ASP A 771 -20.49 -0.37 -46.59
CA ASP A 771 -20.83 -0.07 -47.98
C ASP A 771 -20.75 1.44 -48.18
N LEU A 772 -19.93 1.89 -49.13
CA LEU A 772 -19.73 3.30 -49.49
C LEU A 772 -20.41 3.66 -50.82
N ALA A 773 -21.02 2.69 -51.51
CA ALA A 773 -21.59 2.91 -52.83
C ALA A 773 -22.67 4.01 -52.80
N GLY A 774 -22.55 4.98 -53.71
CA GLY A 774 -23.49 6.09 -53.83
C GLY A 774 -23.41 7.13 -52.71
N MET A 775 -22.38 7.11 -51.86
CA MET A 775 -22.21 8.07 -50.76
C MET A 775 -21.30 9.27 -51.11
N ASP A 776 -20.69 9.31 -52.29
CA ASP A 776 -19.72 10.35 -52.72
C ASP A 776 -18.62 10.63 -51.68
N ALA A 777 -18.22 9.60 -50.94
CA ALA A 777 -17.23 9.67 -49.87
C ALA A 777 -15.82 9.92 -50.42
N VAL A 778 -15.11 10.91 -49.86
CA VAL A 778 -13.69 11.18 -50.15
C VAL A 778 -12.76 10.82 -49.00
N ARG A 779 -13.25 10.89 -47.75
CA ARG A 779 -12.50 10.46 -46.56
C ARG A 779 -13.37 9.63 -45.63
N PHE A 780 -12.75 8.71 -44.90
CA PHE A 780 -13.34 8.00 -43.76
C PHE A 780 -12.58 8.37 -42.50
N LYS A 781 -13.30 8.74 -41.45
CA LYS A 781 -12.77 9.09 -40.13
C LYS A 781 -13.42 8.24 -39.05
N ALA A 782 -12.64 7.71 -38.11
CA ALA A 782 -13.13 6.98 -36.94
C ALA A 782 -12.09 6.96 -35.82
N THR A 783 -12.52 6.68 -34.60
CA THR A 783 -11.67 6.46 -33.44
C THR A 783 -11.70 4.97 -33.08
N PHE A 784 -10.57 4.28 -33.21
CA PHE A 784 -10.42 2.90 -32.78
C PHE A 784 -9.94 2.85 -31.33
N GLY A 785 -10.54 2.01 -30.50
CA GLY A 785 -10.11 1.85 -29.12
C GLY A 785 -10.83 0.72 -28.40
N ALA A 786 -10.52 0.57 -27.12
CA ALA A 786 -11.24 -0.35 -26.26
C ALA A 786 -12.12 0.37 -25.26
N ASP A 787 -13.26 -0.26 -24.99
CA ASP A 787 -13.98 -0.04 -23.76
C ASP A 787 -13.25 -0.69 -22.59
N TYR A 788 -12.94 0.13 -21.58
CA TYR A 788 -12.11 -0.26 -20.45
C TYR A 788 -12.89 -0.95 -19.34
N PHE A 789 -14.13 -0.49 -19.09
CA PHE A 789 -15.00 -1.01 -18.05
C PHE A 789 -16.23 -1.68 -18.67
N VAL A 790 -16.04 -2.89 -19.18
CA VAL A 790 -17.14 -3.65 -19.79
C VAL A 790 -18.20 -3.99 -18.74
N GLY A 791 -19.45 -3.60 -19.00
CA GLY A 791 -20.62 -3.95 -18.19
C GLY A 791 -21.06 -2.84 -17.22
N ASP A 792 -21.50 -3.24 -16.02
CA ASP A 792 -22.02 -2.30 -15.03
C ASP A 792 -20.89 -1.51 -14.35
N GLU A 793 -20.91 -0.19 -14.54
CA GLU A 793 -19.95 0.72 -13.94
C GLU A 793 -20.40 1.34 -12.61
N SER A 794 -21.59 1.00 -12.10
CA SER A 794 -22.20 1.63 -10.92
C SER A 794 -21.31 1.57 -9.69
N GLN A 795 -20.53 0.50 -9.54
CA GLN A 795 -19.61 0.26 -8.45
C GLN A 795 -18.16 0.65 -8.77
N ARG A 796 -17.84 1.29 -9.91
CA ARG A 796 -16.44 1.71 -10.17
C ARG A 796 -15.99 2.77 -9.16
N ARG A 797 -14.70 2.74 -8.82
CA ARG A 797 -14.09 3.77 -7.98
C ARG A 797 -13.94 5.08 -8.74
N LYS A 798 -14.28 6.18 -8.08
CA LYS A 798 -14.22 7.54 -8.59
C LYS A 798 -13.30 8.42 -7.74
N THR A 799 -12.43 9.20 -8.40
CA THR A 799 -11.77 10.34 -7.78
C THR A 799 -12.74 11.52 -7.82
N VAL A 800 -13.00 12.09 -6.65
CA VAL A 800 -13.80 13.31 -6.49
C VAL A 800 -12.84 14.45 -6.18
N ALA A 801 -12.89 15.54 -6.93
CA ALA A 801 -12.02 16.70 -6.71
C ALA A 801 -12.84 17.99 -6.59
N VAL A 802 -12.69 18.72 -5.49
CA VAL A 802 -13.27 20.06 -5.31
C VAL A 802 -12.19 21.10 -5.55
N ARG A 803 -12.40 22.00 -6.52
CA ARG A 803 -11.38 22.94 -6.97
C ARG A 803 -11.49 24.33 -6.31
N SER A 804 -10.34 24.91 -6.02
CA SER A 804 -10.15 26.34 -5.73
C SER A 804 -8.88 26.84 -6.41
N THR A 805 -8.84 28.09 -6.86
CA THR A 805 -7.64 28.70 -7.48
C THR A 805 -7.25 29.96 -6.73
N GLY A 806 -5.96 30.16 -6.49
CA GLY A 806 -5.44 31.38 -5.87
C GLY A 806 -4.08 31.18 -5.22
N LYS A 807 -3.64 32.14 -4.42
CA LYS A 807 -2.43 32.01 -3.56
C LYS A 807 -2.70 31.33 -2.24
N GLU A 808 -3.96 31.33 -1.82
CA GLU A 808 -4.43 30.65 -0.63
C GLU A 808 -5.70 29.87 -0.99
N ALA A 809 -5.90 28.73 -0.32
CA ALA A 809 -7.15 27.98 -0.42
C ALA A 809 -7.58 27.45 0.94
N ARG A 810 -8.90 27.30 1.07
CA ARG A 810 -9.57 26.70 2.22
C ARG A 810 -10.51 25.64 1.71
N PHE A 811 -10.60 24.54 2.43
CA PHE A 811 -11.65 23.55 2.21
C PHE A 811 -12.26 23.19 3.56
N LEU A 812 -13.58 23.03 3.57
CA LEU A 812 -14.32 22.58 4.75
C LEU A 812 -15.29 21.50 4.33
N THR A 813 -15.12 20.29 4.86
CA THR A 813 -15.85 19.10 4.45
C THR A 813 -16.39 18.37 5.67
N VAL A 814 -17.65 17.93 5.59
CA VAL A 814 -18.27 17.00 6.55
C VAL A 814 -18.44 15.64 5.88
N LEU A 815 -17.89 14.59 6.50
CA LEU A 815 -18.00 13.21 6.06
C LEU A 815 -18.83 12.41 7.05
N GLU A 816 -19.78 11.63 6.55
CA GLU A 816 -20.63 10.79 7.39
C GLU A 816 -20.65 9.35 6.88
N PRO A 817 -19.95 8.41 7.56
CA PRO A 817 -20.08 6.98 7.32
C PRO A 817 -21.28 6.39 8.09
N TYR A 818 -22.22 5.78 7.38
CA TYR A 818 -23.42 5.14 7.96
C TYR A 818 -23.85 3.88 7.20
N GLU A 819 -24.70 3.05 7.80
CA GLU A 819 -25.22 1.81 7.18
C GLU A 819 -26.69 1.97 6.73
N ASP A 820 -27.59 2.31 7.67
CA ASP A 820 -29.02 2.48 7.38
C ASP A 820 -29.36 3.90 6.93
N LYS A 821 -29.40 4.84 7.90
CA LYS A 821 -29.84 6.22 7.71
C LYS A 821 -28.77 7.22 8.12
N PRO A 822 -28.67 8.36 7.41
CA PRO A 822 -27.85 9.47 7.86
C PRO A 822 -28.46 10.08 9.14
N VAL A 823 -27.59 10.49 10.05
CA VAL A 823 -27.86 11.26 11.25
C VAL A 823 -27.59 12.76 11.04
N VAL A 824 -26.76 13.15 10.07
CA VAL A 824 -26.59 14.56 9.67
C VAL A 824 -27.77 15.00 8.80
N LYS A 825 -28.56 15.94 9.30
CA LYS A 825 -29.69 16.54 8.57
C LYS A 825 -29.23 17.63 7.62
N SER A 826 -28.38 18.54 8.11
CA SER A 826 -27.80 19.61 7.31
C SER A 826 -26.46 20.04 7.88
N ALA A 827 -25.61 20.60 7.03
CA ALA A 827 -24.35 21.22 7.44
C ALA A 827 -24.09 22.45 6.58
N VAL A 828 -23.70 23.55 7.20
CA VAL A 828 -23.40 24.82 6.52
C VAL A 828 -22.14 25.45 7.11
N ALA A 829 -21.30 26.05 6.26
CA ALA A 829 -20.22 26.89 6.71
C ALA A 829 -20.76 28.29 7.06
N MET A 830 -20.42 28.80 8.24
CA MET A 830 -20.66 30.19 8.63
C MET A 830 -19.50 31.09 8.23
N SER A 831 -18.29 30.51 8.14
CA SER A 831 -17.06 31.11 7.63
C SER A 831 -16.10 29.98 7.21
N PRO A 832 -14.90 30.26 6.67
CA PRO A 832 -13.88 29.22 6.45
C PRO A 832 -13.50 28.45 7.72
N ASP A 833 -13.65 29.08 8.89
CA ASP A 833 -13.21 28.57 10.19
C ASP A 833 -14.37 28.20 11.11
N SER A 834 -15.61 28.18 10.61
CA SER A 834 -16.75 27.85 11.47
C SER A 834 -17.89 27.22 10.68
N LEU A 835 -18.47 26.16 11.24
CA LEU A 835 -19.60 25.44 10.66
C LEU A 835 -20.67 25.12 11.70
N ARG A 836 -21.88 24.94 11.19
CA ARG A 836 -23.06 24.49 11.94
C ARG A 836 -23.58 23.21 11.31
N VAL A 837 -23.73 22.18 12.13
CA VAL A 837 -24.27 20.87 11.74
C VAL A 837 -25.55 20.62 12.54
N GLU A 838 -26.65 20.37 11.85
CA GLU A 838 -27.93 19.96 12.45
C GLU A 838 -28.08 18.45 12.30
N LEU A 839 -28.39 17.76 13.39
CA LEU A 839 -28.61 16.33 13.44
C LEU A 839 -30.11 16.01 13.41
N MET A 840 -30.44 14.80 12.94
CA MET A 840 -31.84 14.34 12.81
C MET A 840 -32.58 14.25 14.15
N ASP A 841 -31.87 14.15 15.27
CA ASP A 841 -32.45 14.09 16.62
C ASP A 841 -32.67 15.47 17.28
N GLY A 842 -32.44 16.56 16.53
CA GLY A 842 -32.63 17.93 16.96
C GLY A 842 -31.42 18.56 17.65
N ARG A 843 -30.30 17.83 17.82
CA ARG A 843 -29.03 18.42 18.25
C ARG A 843 -28.48 19.32 17.15
N VAL A 844 -27.89 20.44 17.54
CA VAL A 844 -27.16 21.35 16.65
C VAL A 844 -25.74 21.51 17.20
N GLN A 845 -24.74 21.24 16.39
CA GLN A 845 -23.34 21.36 16.76
C GLN A 845 -22.70 22.51 15.97
N GLU A 846 -22.17 23.50 16.68
CA GLU A 846 -21.38 24.59 16.12
C GLU A 846 -19.91 24.35 16.43
N ILE A 847 -19.10 24.21 15.38
CA ILE A 847 -17.67 23.95 15.47
C ILE A 847 -16.93 25.18 14.96
N THR A 848 -15.98 25.66 15.75
CA THR A 848 -15.17 26.85 15.42
C THR A 848 -13.68 26.53 15.55
N LEU A 849 -12.91 26.96 14.55
CA LEU A 849 -11.47 26.84 14.48
C LEU A 849 -10.85 28.19 14.87
N ARG A 850 -9.79 28.16 15.68
CA ARG A 850 -9.02 29.36 16.05
C ARG A 850 -7.57 29.21 15.61
N ASN A 851 -6.99 30.30 15.10
CA ASN A 851 -5.61 30.41 14.63
C ASN A 851 -5.23 29.38 13.54
N PHE A 852 -6.21 28.80 12.84
CA PHE A 852 -5.97 27.75 11.86
C PHE A 852 -5.24 28.25 10.61
N ASP A 853 -5.27 29.55 10.34
CA ASP A 853 -4.52 30.23 9.28
C ASP A 853 -3.22 30.91 9.77
N GLY A 854 -2.94 30.82 11.07
CA GLY A 854 -1.78 31.43 11.71
C GLY A 854 -0.47 30.66 11.47
N ASP A 855 0.50 30.93 12.35
CA ASP A 855 1.85 30.35 12.29
C ASP A 855 1.94 28.87 12.71
N GLY A 856 0.83 28.28 13.18
CA GLY A 856 0.76 26.92 13.68
C GLY A 856 0.66 26.82 15.20
N SER A 857 0.87 27.93 15.92
CA SER A 857 0.75 27.99 17.38
C SER A 857 -0.67 28.34 17.83
N GLY A 858 -1.07 27.81 18.99
CA GLY A 858 -2.36 28.11 19.61
C GLY A 858 -3.57 27.73 18.76
N ILE A 859 -3.43 26.73 17.88
CA ILE A 859 -4.56 26.20 17.12
C ILE A 859 -5.49 25.48 18.09
N ALA A 860 -6.76 25.87 18.07
CA ALA A 860 -7.78 25.26 18.90
C ALA A 860 -9.07 25.03 18.11
N VAL A 861 -9.79 23.97 18.49
CA VAL A 861 -11.14 23.69 18.03
C VAL A 861 -12.08 23.79 19.21
N THR A 862 -13.23 24.40 19.01
CA THR A 862 -14.34 24.42 19.99
C THR A 862 -15.57 23.82 19.34
N ILE A 863 -16.25 22.92 20.05
CA ILE A 863 -17.56 22.39 19.68
C ILE A 863 -18.58 22.77 20.75
N ASN A 864 -19.66 23.42 20.32
CA ASN A 864 -20.82 23.72 21.16
C ASN A 864 -22.02 22.95 20.62
N GLU A 865 -22.57 22.05 21.45
CA GLU A 865 -23.81 21.34 21.12
C GLU A 865 -24.99 22.03 21.79
N MET A 866 -26.04 22.27 21.03
CA MET A 866 -27.29 22.87 21.48
C MET A 866 -28.45 21.90 21.26
N ARG A 867 -29.43 21.98 22.15
CA ARG A 867 -30.75 21.36 22.01
C ARG A 867 -31.80 22.38 22.45
N ASP A 868 -32.85 22.54 21.64
CA ASP A 868 -33.93 23.52 21.90
C ASP A 868 -33.40 24.96 22.16
N GLY A 869 -32.33 25.35 21.46
CA GLY A 869 -31.69 26.66 21.58
C GLY A 869 -30.83 26.88 22.82
N LYS A 870 -30.59 25.85 23.65
CA LYS A 870 -29.70 25.92 24.82
C LYS A 870 -28.49 25.02 24.64
N VAL A 871 -27.31 25.50 25.04
CA VAL A 871 -26.07 24.71 25.04
C VAL A 871 -26.23 23.55 26.02
N SER A 872 -26.16 22.31 25.51
CA SER A 872 -26.22 21.07 26.30
C SER A 872 -24.84 20.56 26.67
N ARG A 873 -23.85 20.72 25.76
CA ARG A 873 -22.46 20.30 25.95
C ARG A 873 -21.53 21.28 25.24
N SER A 874 -20.34 21.48 25.77
CA SER A 874 -19.28 22.27 25.12
C SER A 874 -17.94 21.62 25.41
N GLU A 875 -17.06 21.63 24.41
CA GLU A 875 -15.71 21.12 24.54
C GLU A 875 -14.75 21.97 23.70
N GLU A 876 -13.58 22.26 24.26
CA GLU A 876 -12.48 22.94 23.59
C GLU A 876 -11.25 22.04 23.65
N THR A 877 -10.51 21.98 22.54
CA THR A 877 -9.23 21.27 22.52
C THR A 877 -8.27 21.92 23.49
N LEU A 878 -7.63 21.14 24.35
CA LEU A 878 -6.59 21.65 25.23
C LEU A 878 -5.37 22.02 24.38
N ASN A 879 -4.79 23.20 24.61
CA ASN A 879 -3.48 23.52 24.04
C ASN A 879 -2.46 22.51 24.59
N PRO A 880 -1.62 21.90 23.75
CA PRO A 880 -0.59 20.96 24.19
C PRO A 880 0.43 21.60 25.14
#